data_AF-A0A1H3YRP3-F1
#
_entry.id   AF-A0A1H3YRP3-F1
#
_cell.length_a   1.000
_cell.length_b   1.000
_cell.length_c   1.000
_cell.angle_alpha   90.00
_cell.angle_beta   90.00
_cell.angle_gamma   90.00
#
_symmetry.space_group_name_H-M   'P 1'
#
loop_
_entity.id
_entity.type
_entity.pdbx_description
1 polymer ?
#
loop_
_entity_poly.entity_id
_entity_poly.type
_entity_poly.pdbx_seq_one_letter_code
_entity_poly.pdbx_strand_id
1 'polypeptide(L)'
;MSRVAKRPLDPAAVSAANDAFYAAHPEMIAADGARIPIGDGADQAAYRTEWMDHYVAAGGALEGDDPTPAEEPVQPCPLSWIKFQFLAKEGDLPLAGVEAVVMDPNGAERRATSDAQGVIEIRPAAPGAWAIYTPIEGRTISDTFHLTSSAEAGAPVTASQTPEPEPRPGQTPAEDPNQTRAEAMPWAPRAFAEITKHKVQDGDDLVGLAEQVGLTWDELAFFNFGVKEPEQINRQLRDLVGCTNADANGNYWFTGEDDPGMMFLPWPFGADGLATETVHIFRGESVERPVKLELQTVDALGYRVGGVSLTLVTVEGVEIPVTTDGEGYWTDTLMLTGPVDVFHESGDRAHFFVDAYGAADQADSNEGPVGATELVEARLDPLLVRRALSSILVPGVTADPTLAERDTLRRRYGRTPADREAAQAVSGVSGEGDTEAGDGGPDSDRAAGAFVHRAVHMAVDNVFAAPLAGEDFFLTLDQWLKDRHPTAGSGRGYYLMVARGSTLYVGEVSGGSFTEKATFEIDTSLVYAGDVTLPDGRTVTARNAYGAYAAFEVGRPEPVYFDLETRSQPLSDFNQLDDVDTLQEIVVGADQQQKLIDLQRSLNPKVGVFYLYPENEPRRGAAALLGGCGLLENYPADGAVNARVHARNRMTAQAANAAYRSVISEYVDGVEAVTTVQALHDLGPPMQPYIFPTPAGATRAQALQLLGDQSESSFRAWKAVSEKLAELENRHSSGSMFFRTKFEFASAVNSPVGGGTGKVSFNFDIGTDGYLEKTERTVEAAVGPGGVTIPGLRSAGTAQLKREVNVETGETKDTLEVGLSRGGKSYGFEAASDGNVKMKGPYGTYSEFNSRTAEGGYGLCLSLQDLLASRRERKAAESGTDPEKQSFLAGIPNATFCFGLHFVLLREDQVVSYLVRAPGFFERRLLDELLRCNWNSLSGFEQAQLTAVGWEMATWDRRAPEDFPAPTKKDYSRLEAAEKIAAVKLGFTQLDWAARWNGQMALARSRATVDGGR
;
A
#
# COMPACT_ATOMS: atom_id res chain seq x y z
N MET A 1 51.89 3.79 10.18
CA MET A 1 51.07 3.59 11.40
C MET A 1 50.42 4.93 11.71
N SER A 2 49.11 4.98 11.88
CA SER A 2 48.42 6.21 12.27
C SER A 2 48.68 6.51 13.74
N ARG A 3 49.18 7.72 14.04
CA ARG A 3 49.26 8.20 15.42
C ARG A 3 47.85 8.40 15.97
N VAL A 4 47.54 7.78 17.10
CA VAL A 4 46.25 7.96 17.79
C VAL A 4 46.47 8.87 18.98
N ALA A 5 45.70 9.96 19.06
CA ALA A 5 45.71 10.85 20.22
C ALA A 5 44.95 10.20 21.37
N LYS A 6 45.52 10.23 22.57
CA LYS A 6 44.88 9.72 23.79
C LYS A 6 43.61 10.51 24.08
N ARG A 7 42.51 9.80 24.36
CA ARG A 7 41.22 10.41 24.71
C ARG A 7 41.00 10.47 26.24
N PRO A 8 40.26 11.45 26.78
CA PRO A 8 39.79 12.66 26.09
C PRO A 8 40.97 13.54 25.63
N LEU A 9 40.77 14.26 24.52
CA LEU A 9 41.81 15.16 23.98
C LEU A 9 42.02 16.35 24.93
N ASP A 10 43.25 16.84 25.04
CA ASP A 10 43.54 18.06 25.79
C ASP A 10 42.95 19.28 25.05
N PRO A 11 41.99 20.03 25.65
CA PRO A 11 41.34 21.15 24.97
C PRO A 11 42.30 22.30 24.61
N ALA A 12 43.35 22.51 25.40
CA ALA A 12 44.35 23.54 25.13
C ALA A 12 45.23 23.13 23.94
N ALA A 13 45.62 21.86 23.87
CA ALA A 13 46.36 21.32 22.72
C ALA A 13 45.50 21.29 21.44
N VAL A 14 44.20 20.96 21.53
CA VAL A 14 43.25 21.03 20.40
C VAL A 14 43.11 22.46 19.89
N SER A 15 42.94 23.45 20.79
CA SER A 15 42.80 24.85 20.41
C SER A 15 44.05 25.37 19.69
N ALA A 16 45.24 25.13 20.28
CA ALA A 16 46.51 25.51 19.68
C ALA A 16 46.79 24.80 18.35
N ALA A 17 46.39 23.52 18.21
CA ALA A 17 46.53 22.76 16.96
C ALA A 17 45.64 23.32 15.85
N ASN A 18 44.39 23.67 16.17
CA ASN A 18 43.49 24.33 15.23
C ASN A 18 44.07 25.68 14.77
N ASP A 19 44.51 26.53 15.70
CA ASP A 19 45.05 27.85 15.36
C ASP A 19 46.31 27.76 14.50
N ALA A 20 47.22 26.82 14.77
CA ALA A 20 48.38 26.56 13.94
C ALA A 20 48.02 26.04 12.55
N PHE A 21 47.09 25.08 12.47
CA PHE A 21 46.64 24.47 11.22
C PHE A 21 45.95 25.48 10.29
N TYR A 22 44.94 26.22 10.77
CA TYR A 22 44.23 27.19 9.92
C TYR A 22 45.06 28.44 9.59
N ALA A 23 46.13 28.72 10.35
CA ALA A 23 47.12 29.74 9.96
C ALA A 23 48.05 29.27 8.82
N ALA A 24 48.29 27.95 8.70
CA ALA A 24 49.05 27.34 7.61
C ALA A 24 48.20 27.13 6.35
N HIS A 25 46.90 26.86 6.51
CA HIS A 25 45.94 26.55 5.44
C HIS A 25 44.85 27.62 5.27
N PRO A 26 45.15 28.80 4.70
CA PRO A 26 44.14 29.82 4.42
C PRO A 26 43.06 29.35 3.44
N GLU A 27 43.32 28.34 2.62
CA GLU A 27 42.32 27.67 1.76
C GLU A 27 41.28 26.86 2.53
N MET A 28 41.55 26.52 3.80
CA MET A 28 40.61 25.88 4.73
C MET A 28 39.82 26.92 5.55
N ILE A 29 39.86 28.20 5.14
CA ILE A 29 39.01 29.28 5.66
C ILE A 29 38.06 29.71 4.54
N ALA A 30 36.76 29.63 4.80
CA ALA A 30 35.72 30.05 3.88
C ALA A 30 35.71 31.58 3.70
N ALA A 31 35.05 32.07 2.64
CA ALA A 31 35.07 33.49 2.26
C ALA A 31 34.42 34.43 3.30
N ASP A 32 33.63 33.89 4.24
CA ASP A 32 33.04 34.58 5.39
C ASP A 32 33.94 34.57 6.65
N GLY A 33 35.09 33.89 6.60
CA GLY A 33 36.02 33.72 7.72
C GLY A 33 35.78 32.45 8.55
N ALA A 34 34.79 31.62 8.23
CA ALA A 34 34.55 30.36 8.93
C ALA A 34 35.63 29.30 8.62
N ARG A 35 36.03 28.54 9.64
CA ARG A 35 36.98 27.42 9.48
C ARG A 35 36.27 26.21 8.90
N ILE A 36 36.75 25.69 7.77
CA ILE A 36 36.20 24.50 7.10
C ILE A 36 36.68 23.24 7.86
N PRO A 37 35.79 22.39 8.42
CA PRO A 37 36.20 21.21 9.17
C PRO A 37 37.02 20.22 8.34
N ILE A 38 38.03 19.59 8.97
CA ILE A 38 38.78 18.49 8.36
C ILE A 38 37.92 17.21 8.43
N GLY A 39 37.37 16.78 7.29
CA GLY A 39 36.57 15.56 7.16
C GLY A 39 37.42 14.29 7.13
N ASP A 40 36.75 13.14 6.94
CA ASP A 40 37.35 11.80 6.87
C ASP A 40 37.76 11.37 5.44
N GLY A 41 37.36 12.12 4.42
CA GLY A 41 37.69 11.92 3.01
C GLY A 41 39.17 11.64 2.72
N ALA A 42 39.43 10.86 1.66
CA ALA A 42 40.78 10.40 1.30
C ALA A 42 41.69 11.53 0.80
N ASP A 43 41.10 12.56 0.19
CA ASP A 43 41.74 13.81 -0.25
C ASP A 43 42.27 14.65 0.93
N GLN A 44 41.62 14.57 2.10
CA GLN A 44 42.01 15.32 3.32
C GLN A 44 42.91 14.53 4.29
N ALA A 45 43.40 13.35 3.89
CA ALA A 45 44.24 12.50 4.75
C ALA A 45 45.58 13.16 5.14
N ALA A 46 46.12 14.04 4.29
CA ALA A 46 47.30 14.85 4.60
C ALA A 46 47.03 15.83 5.76
N TYR A 47 45.94 16.60 5.67
CA TYR A 47 45.54 17.57 6.69
C TYR A 47 45.31 16.93 8.06
N ARG A 48 44.69 15.74 8.13
CA ARG A 48 44.55 15.00 9.40
C ARG A 48 45.89 14.58 10.01
N THR A 49 46.91 14.33 9.18
CA THR A 49 48.26 13.96 9.63
C THR A 49 49.00 15.17 10.18
N GLU A 50 48.91 16.31 9.48
CA GLU A 50 49.54 17.60 9.84
C GLU A 50 48.88 18.25 11.07
N TRP A 51 47.55 18.20 11.17
CA TRP A 51 46.83 18.60 12.39
C TRP A 51 47.29 17.79 13.62
N MET A 52 47.57 16.49 13.45
CA MET A 52 48.09 15.64 14.52
C MET A 52 49.55 16.00 14.89
N ASP A 53 50.37 16.48 13.95
CA ASP A 53 51.69 17.05 14.27
C ASP A 53 51.55 18.32 15.12
N HIS A 54 50.63 19.22 14.77
CA HIS A 54 50.35 20.42 15.57
C HIS A 54 49.79 20.09 16.97
N TYR A 55 48.92 19.09 17.08
CA TYR A 55 48.40 18.61 18.37
C TYR A 55 49.51 18.10 19.30
N VAL A 56 50.43 17.27 18.79
CA VAL A 56 51.57 16.77 19.57
C VAL A 56 52.56 17.89 19.91
N ALA A 57 52.82 18.82 18.97
CA ALA A 57 53.67 19.98 19.21
C ALA A 57 53.09 20.93 20.29
N ALA A 58 51.76 20.98 20.42
CA ALA A 58 51.05 21.71 21.46
C ALA A 58 50.98 20.97 22.82
N GLY A 59 51.64 19.81 22.95
CA GLY A 59 51.67 19.01 24.19
C GLY A 59 50.62 17.90 24.25
N GLY A 60 49.82 17.71 23.20
CA GLY A 60 48.80 16.68 23.11
C GLY A 60 49.38 15.27 23.20
N ALA A 61 48.87 14.47 24.15
CA ALA A 61 49.34 13.11 24.37
C ALA A 61 48.91 12.14 23.25
N LEU A 62 49.85 11.34 22.77
CA LEU A 62 49.56 10.16 21.95
C LEU A 62 49.32 8.93 22.84
N GLU A 63 48.58 7.96 22.32
CA GLU A 63 48.59 6.60 22.88
C GLU A 63 49.95 5.97 22.55
N GLY A 64 50.73 5.68 23.59
CA GLY A 64 52.10 5.18 23.49
C GLY A 64 52.20 3.72 23.93
N ASP A 65 52.81 2.90 23.07
CA ASP A 65 53.20 1.53 23.36
C ASP A 65 54.35 1.48 24.40
N ASP A 66 54.02 1.36 25.69
CA ASP A 66 54.81 0.56 26.64
C ASP A 66 54.02 0.32 27.94
N PRO A 67 53.75 -0.94 28.33
CA PRO A 67 53.08 -1.24 29.60
C PRO A 67 54.09 -1.12 30.75
N THR A 68 54.17 0.05 31.38
CA THR A 68 54.68 0.13 32.76
C THR A 68 53.88 -0.85 33.63
N PRO A 69 54.52 -1.82 34.31
CA PRO A 69 53.81 -2.71 35.23
C PRO A 69 53.25 -1.85 36.36
N ALA A 70 51.93 -1.65 36.35
CA ALA A 70 51.25 -1.02 37.47
C ALA A 70 51.45 -1.91 38.71
N GLU A 71 51.73 -1.27 39.84
CA GLU A 71 51.91 -1.94 41.13
C GLU A 71 50.66 -2.76 41.49
N GLU A 72 50.84 -3.76 42.36
CA GLU A 72 49.78 -4.70 42.76
C GLU A 72 48.47 -3.96 43.08
N PRO A 73 47.30 -4.41 42.57
CA PRO A 73 46.07 -3.69 42.78
C PRO A 73 45.77 -3.62 44.27
N VAL A 74 45.89 -2.39 44.81
CA VAL A 74 45.22 -1.99 46.05
C VAL A 74 43.81 -2.53 45.97
N GLN A 75 43.37 -3.28 47.00
CA GLN A 75 42.03 -3.87 47.02
C GLN A 75 41.01 -2.84 46.51
N PRO A 76 40.20 -3.16 45.48
CA PRO A 76 39.25 -2.20 44.98
C PRO A 76 38.39 -1.74 46.15
N CYS A 77 38.39 -0.43 46.41
CA CYS A 77 37.54 0.15 47.44
C CYS A 77 36.12 -0.37 47.21
N PRO A 78 35.38 -0.77 48.26
CA PRO A 78 34.04 -1.30 48.11
C PRO A 78 33.24 -0.31 47.25
N LEU A 79 32.71 -0.81 46.13
CA LEU A 79 32.03 0.02 45.15
C LEU A 79 30.79 0.61 45.82
N SER A 80 30.88 1.88 46.20
CA SER A 80 29.76 2.58 46.83
C SER A 80 28.60 2.69 45.84
N TRP A 81 27.41 2.95 46.37
CA TRP A 81 26.16 2.99 45.62
C TRP A 81 25.30 4.14 46.13
N ILE A 82 24.36 4.59 45.31
CA ILE A 82 23.29 5.49 45.75
C ILE A 82 21.99 5.06 45.06
N LYS A 83 20.87 5.17 45.78
CA LYS A 83 19.54 4.83 45.28
C LYS A 83 18.59 5.99 45.49
N PHE A 84 17.76 6.25 44.50
CA PHE A 84 16.65 7.19 44.55
C PHE A 84 15.37 6.39 44.33
N GLN A 85 14.37 6.53 45.19
CA GLN A 85 13.10 5.82 45.07
C GLN A 85 11.93 6.80 44.99
N PHE A 86 11.13 6.68 43.94
CA PHE A 86 9.95 7.50 43.70
C PHE A 86 8.69 6.71 44.08
N LEU A 87 7.88 7.29 44.97
CA LEU A 87 6.63 6.69 45.45
C LEU A 87 5.46 7.66 45.25
N ALA A 88 4.27 7.16 44.96
CA ALA A 88 3.05 7.91 45.14
C ALA A 88 2.72 8.00 46.64
N LYS A 89 2.31 9.18 47.09
CA LYS A 89 1.92 9.46 48.49
C LYS A 89 0.77 8.57 48.96
N GLU A 90 -0.17 8.25 48.08
CA GLU A 90 -1.26 7.32 48.38
C GLU A 90 -0.76 5.87 48.28
N GLY A 91 -0.69 5.20 49.43
CA GLY A 91 -0.32 3.79 49.52
C GLY A 91 1.16 3.47 49.25
N ASP A 92 2.07 4.45 49.38
CA ASP A 92 3.53 4.29 49.16
C ASP A 92 3.86 3.52 47.86
N LEU A 93 3.13 3.86 46.80
CA LEU A 93 3.05 3.09 45.55
C LEU A 93 4.28 3.36 44.67
N PRO A 94 5.10 2.35 44.29
CA PRO A 94 6.25 2.58 43.43
C PRO A 94 5.93 3.23 42.08
N LEU A 95 6.65 4.30 41.73
CA LEU A 95 6.49 5.03 40.47
C LEU A 95 7.62 4.67 39.49
N ALA A 96 7.33 3.70 38.63
CA ALA A 96 8.17 3.35 37.48
C ALA A 96 8.16 4.45 36.41
N GLY A 97 9.21 4.50 35.57
CA GLY A 97 9.28 5.40 34.42
C GLY A 97 9.62 6.86 34.74
N VAL A 98 9.96 7.21 35.98
CA VAL A 98 10.37 8.57 36.37
C VAL A 98 11.75 8.86 35.80
N GLU A 99 11.84 9.83 34.89
CA GLU A 99 13.11 10.31 34.34
C GLU A 99 13.75 11.36 35.25
N ALA A 100 15.03 11.17 35.56
CA ALA A 100 15.81 12.10 36.35
C ALA A 100 17.22 12.30 35.76
N VAL A 101 17.78 13.48 35.97
CA VAL A 101 19.20 13.75 35.82
C VAL A 101 19.83 13.68 37.21
N VAL A 102 20.80 12.79 37.37
CA VAL A 102 21.59 12.66 38.59
C VAL A 102 22.98 13.24 38.34
N MET A 103 23.41 14.14 39.20
CA MET A 103 24.71 14.81 39.14
C MET A 103 25.62 14.23 40.22
N ASP A 104 26.81 13.80 39.81
CA ASP A 104 27.83 13.26 40.72
C ASP A 104 28.57 14.36 41.50
N PRO A 105 29.36 14.02 42.54
CA PRO A 105 30.11 15.00 43.34
C PRO A 105 31.16 15.81 42.57
N ASN A 106 31.44 15.46 41.31
CA ASN A 106 32.35 16.18 40.42
C ASN A 106 31.60 17.11 39.43
N GLY A 107 30.26 17.13 39.48
CA GLY A 107 29.39 17.87 38.55
C GLY A 107 29.08 17.11 37.25
N ALA A 108 29.37 15.81 37.16
CA ALA A 108 29.06 15.02 35.98
C ALA A 108 27.59 14.54 36.00
N GLU A 109 26.82 14.92 34.98
CA GLU A 109 25.42 14.55 34.83
C GLU A 109 25.22 13.17 34.19
N ARG A 110 24.18 12.46 34.65
CA ARG A 110 23.70 11.21 34.06
C ARG A 110 22.16 11.19 34.06
N ARG A 111 21.55 11.04 32.89
CA ARG A 111 20.13 10.69 32.76
C ARG A 111 19.90 9.24 33.19
N ALA A 112 18.83 8.99 33.94
CA ALA A 112 18.39 7.67 34.38
C ALA A 112 16.86 7.65 34.54
N THR A 113 16.27 6.46 34.52
CA THR A 113 14.82 6.23 34.62
C THR A 113 14.54 5.21 35.70
N SER A 114 13.49 5.40 36.51
CA SER A 114 13.13 4.47 37.58
C SER A 114 12.59 3.14 37.06
N ASP A 115 12.99 2.05 37.72
CA ASP A 115 12.53 0.68 37.44
C ASP A 115 11.09 0.41 37.93
N ALA A 116 10.61 -0.82 37.76
CA ALA A 116 9.28 -1.26 38.21
C ALA A 116 9.05 -1.12 39.74
N GLN A 117 10.12 -0.95 40.52
CA GLN A 117 10.11 -0.72 41.97
C GLN A 117 10.27 0.77 42.31
N GLY A 118 10.20 1.64 41.29
CA GLY A 118 10.37 3.08 41.41
C GLY A 118 11.79 3.50 41.74
N VAL A 119 12.79 2.63 41.55
CA VAL A 119 14.18 2.86 41.96
C VAL A 119 15.07 3.23 40.77
N ILE A 120 15.90 4.26 40.97
CA ILE A 120 17.12 4.51 40.20
C ILE A 120 18.31 4.09 41.08
N GLU A 121 19.10 3.11 40.66
CA GLU A 121 20.35 2.73 41.32
C GLU A 121 21.57 3.14 40.48
N ILE A 122 22.50 3.87 41.09
CA ILE A 122 23.82 4.14 40.50
C ILE A 122 24.88 3.30 41.21
N ARG A 123 25.55 2.45 40.43
CA ARG A 123 26.68 1.63 40.87
C ARG A 123 27.71 1.49 39.74
N PRO A 124 29.01 1.73 39.98
CA PRO A 124 29.57 2.36 41.18
C PRO A 124 29.17 3.85 41.27
N ALA A 125 29.01 4.33 42.51
CA ALA A 125 28.88 5.75 42.83
C ALA A 125 30.20 6.27 43.41
N ALA A 126 30.64 7.45 42.97
CA ALA A 126 31.69 8.21 43.62
C ALA A 126 31.24 8.68 45.02
N PRO A 127 32.09 8.60 46.06
CA PRO A 127 31.76 9.09 47.39
C PRO A 127 31.70 10.62 47.40
N GLY A 128 30.64 11.17 48.00
CA GLY A 128 30.43 12.62 48.12
C GLY A 128 28.95 12.98 48.16
N ALA A 129 28.67 14.28 48.02
CA ALA A 129 27.31 14.80 47.88
C ALA A 129 26.86 14.68 46.43
N TRP A 130 25.77 13.95 46.18
CA TRP A 130 25.09 13.87 44.90
C TRP A 130 23.95 14.88 44.84
N ALA A 131 23.51 15.19 43.62
CA ALA A 131 22.23 15.88 43.40
C ALA A 131 21.38 15.11 42.39
N ILE A 132 20.06 15.30 42.45
CA ILE A 132 19.10 14.76 41.49
C ILE A 132 18.07 15.83 41.17
N TYR A 133 17.67 15.92 39.91
CA TYR A 133 16.53 16.74 39.47
C TYR A 133 15.76 16.02 38.38
N THR A 134 14.47 16.33 38.21
CA THR A 134 13.63 15.75 37.16
C THR A 134 13.28 16.80 36.12
N PRO A 135 13.69 16.63 34.84
CA PRO A 135 13.43 17.62 33.80
C PRO A 135 11.94 17.68 33.46
N ILE A 136 11.41 18.90 33.33
CA ILE A 136 10.00 19.16 33.06
C ILE A 136 9.73 19.52 31.59
N GLU A 137 10.78 19.81 30.80
CA GLU A 137 10.66 20.08 29.37
C GLU A 137 9.95 18.91 28.66
N GLY A 138 8.89 19.22 27.90
CA GLY A 138 8.11 18.21 27.16
C GLY A 138 7.26 17.29 28.03
N ARG A 139 7.00 17.62 29.31
CA ARG A 139 6.05 16.90 30.17
C ARG A 139 4.68 17.57 30.17
N THR A 140 3.61 16.79 30.39
CA THR A 140 2.30 17.35 30.76
C THR A 140 2.07 17.22 32.27
N ILE A 141 1.09 17.96 32.78
CA ILE A 141 0.59 17.83 34.16
C ILE A 141 0.11 16.41 34.48
N SER A 142 -0.31 15.64 33.46
CA SER A 142 -0.72 14.22 33.60
C SER A 142 0.46 13.31 33.96
N ASP A 143 1.67 13.67 33.54
CA ASP A 143 2.89 12.86 33.63
C ASP A 143 3.76 13.30 34.81
N THR A 144 3.31 14.29 35.57
CA THR A 144 4.11 14.98 36.59
C THR A 144 3.44 14.91 37.96
N PHE A 145 4.19 14.40 38.95
CA PHE A 145 3.74 14.34 40.33
C PHE A 145 4.19 15.57 41.11
N HIS A 146 3.27 16.17 41.89
CA HIS A 146 3.60 17.23 42.83
C HIS A 146 4.41 16.64 44.00
N LEU A 147 5.63 17.12 44.23
CA LEU A 147 6.47 16.66 45.33
C LEU A 147 5.85 17.04 46.69
N THR A 148 5.62 16.05 47.55
CA THR A 148 5.00 16.24 48.88
C THR A 148 5.96 16.05 50.04
N SER A 149 6.99 15.20 49.89
CA SER A 149 8.04 15.01 50.88
C SER A 149 9.26 14.26 50.33
N SER A 150 10.40 14.47 50.97
CA SER A 150 11.65 13.73 50.79
C SER A 150 12.10 13.11 52.12
N ALA A 151 12.69 11.92 52.09
CA ALA A 151 13.18 11.22 53.29
C ALA A 151 14.36 10.30 52.98
N GLU A 152 15.27 10.12 53.95
CA GLU A 152 16.35 9.14 53.89
C GLU A 152 15.93 7.80 54.52
N ALA A 153 16.30 6.68 53.91
CA ALA A 153 16.06 5.34 54.41
C ALA A 153 17.26 4.41 54.21
N GLY A 154 17.42 3.43 55.11
CA GLY A 154 18.47 2.41 55.02
C GLY A 154 18.19 1.28 54.02
N ALA A 155 16.97 1.21 53.47
CA ALA A 155 16.56 0.26 52.44
C ALA A 155 15.36 0.83 51.64
N PRO A 156 15.13 0.40 50.40
CA PRO A 156 13.94 0.78 49.64
C PRO A 156 12.66 0.25 50.30
N VAL A 157 11.59 1.03 50.22
CA VAL A 157 10.25 0.58 50.61
C VAL A 157 9.78 -0.43 49.56
N THR A 158 9.53 -1.67 49.97
CA THR A 158 8.98 -2.71 49.09
C THR A 158 7.47 -2.74 49.23
N ALA A 159 6.73 -2.95 48.13
CA ALA A 159 5.25 -2.96 48.13
C ALA A 159 4.64 -3.91 49.20
N SER A 160 5.34 -4.99 49.55
CA SER A 160 4.99 -5.95 50.61
C SER A 160 5.07 -5.40 52.05
N GLN A 161 5.54 -4.17 52.26
CA GLN A 161 5.57 -3.49 53.56
C GLN A 161 4.43 -2.47 53.72
N THR A 162 3.74 -2.13 52.64
CA THR A 162 2.55 -1.27 52.70
C THR A 162 1.40 -2.08 53.31
N PRO A 163 0.69 -1.58 54.34
CA PRO A 163 -0.54 -2.22 54.81
C PRO A 163 -1.54 -2.35 53.67
N GLU A 164 -2.03 -3.56 53.44
CA GLU A 164 -3.06 -3.83 52.44
C GLU A 164 -4.33 -3.03 52.80
N PRO A 165 -4.89 -2.19 51.90
CA PRO A 165 -6.09 -1.41 52.19
C PRO A 165 -7.27 -2.36 52.42
N GLU A 166 -8.07 -2.12 53.48
CA GLU A 166 -9.26 -2.95 53.72
C GLU A 166 -10.21 -2.87 52.52
N PRO A 167 -10.68 -4.02 51.98
CA PRO A 167 -11.51 -4.04 50.77
C PRO A 167 -12.83 -3.31 51.01
N ARG A 168 -13.23 -2.45 50.06
CA ARG A 168 -14.48 -1.67 50.17
C ARG A 168 -15.68 -2.63 50.21
N PRO A 169 -16.71 -2.39 51.05
CA PRO A 169 -17.87 -3.27 51.14
C PRO A 169 -18.57 -3.44 49.78
N GLY A 170 -18.51 -4.66 49.23
CA GLY A 170 -19.09 -5.00 47.92
C GLY A 170 -18.07 -5.37 46.84
N GLN A 171 -16.77 -5.12 47.03
CA GLN A 171 -15.74 -5.63 46.12
C GLN A 171 -15.46 -7.11 46.37
N THR A 172 -15.60 -7.93 45.33
CA THR A 172 -15.08 -9.30 45.29
C THR A 172 -13.54 -9.25 45.30
N PRO A 173 -12.83 -10.09 46.06
CA PRO A 173 -11.37 -10.13 46.01
C PRO A 173 -10.86 -10.48 44.59
N ALA A 174 -9.94 -9.69 44.06
CA ALA A 174 -9.28 -9.98 42.77
C ALA A 174 -8.34 -11.19 42.89
N GLU A 175 -8.22 -12.00 41.82
CA GLU A 175 -7.52 -13.29 41.90
C GLU A 175 -5.98 -13.18 42.05
N ASP A 176 -5.36 -12.06 41.66
CA ASP A 176 -4.00 -11.69 42.09
C ASP A 176 -3.84 -10.14 42.17
N PRO A 177 -3.69 -9.55 43.39
CA PRO A 177 -3.54 -8.10 43.56
C PRO A 177 -2.14 -7.57 43.22
N ASN A 178 -1.14 -8.41 42.94
CA ASN A 178 0.14 -7.97 42.39
C ASN A 178 0.11 -7.93 40.85
N GLN A 179 -0.62 -8.86 40.21
CA GLN A 179 -0.70 -8.93 38.75
C GLN A 179 -1.45 -7.72 38.17
N THR A 180 -2.66 -7.45 38.66
CA THR A 180 -3.46 -6.25 38.27
C THR A 180 -2.77 -4.92 38.58
N ARG A 181 -1.76 -4.90 39.46
CA ARG A 181 -1.04 -3.68 39.86
C ARG A 181 0.21 -3.40 39.02
N ALA A 182 0.74 -4.41 38.35
CA ALA A 182 1.85 -4.30 37.39
C ALA A 182 1.36 -4.08 35.95
N GLU A 183 0.17 -4.59 35.61
CA GLU A 183 -0.41 -4.52 34.26
C GLU A 183 -1.18 -3.20 33.99
N ALA A 184 -1.59 -2.46 35.03
CA ALA A 184 -2.55 -1.36 34.89
C ALA A 184 -2.00 0.02 34.48
N MET A 185 -0.70 0.17 34.16
CA MET A 185 -0.17 1.45 33.65
C MET A 185 0.94 1.23 32.60
N PRO A 186 0.77 1.68 31.34
CA PRO A 186 1.84 1.64 30.35
C PRO A 186 3.04 2.47 30.80
N TRP A 187 4.24 2.13 30.29
CA TRP A 187 5.51 2.80 30.57
C TRP A 187 5.62 4.20 29.92
N ALA A 188 4.67 5.09 30.22
CA ALA A 188 4.78 6.51 29.91
C ALA A 188 5.83 7.16 30.83
N PRO A 189 6.79 7.94 30.29
CA PRO A 189 7.84 8.55 31.09
C PRO A 189 7.32 9.73 31.92
N ARG A 190 7.72 9.76 33.20
CA ARG A 190 7.16 10.63 34.26
C ARG A 190 8.19 11.60 34.83
N ALA A 191 7.71 12.65 35.50
CA ALA A 191 8.54 13.63 36.20
C ALA A 191 7.98 13.95 37.61
N PHE A 192 8.78 14.66 38.41
CA PHE A 192 8.36 15.31 39.64
C PHE A 192 8.51 16.84 39.49
N ALA A 193 7.69 17.60 40.19
CA ALA A 193 7.83 19.06 40.26
C ALA A 193 7.19 19.61 41.54
N GLU A 194 7.62 20.78 41.98
CA GLU A 194 6.87 21.57 42.97
C GLU A 194 5.79 22.37 42.23
N ILE A 195 4.64 21.73 41.98
CA ILE A 195 3.55 22.34 41.20
C ILE A 195 2.76 23.35 42.06
N THR A 196 2.75 24.62 41.66
CA THR A 196 1.93 25.68 42.29
C THR A 196 0.64 25.90 41.50
N LYS A 197 -0.51 25.85 42.19
CA LYS A 197 -1.82 26.26 41.66
C LYS A 197 -1.92 27.80 41.67
N HIS A 198 -1.79 28.44 40.51
CA HIS A 198 -1.86 29.90 40.35
C HIS A 198 -3.23 30.33 39.84
N LYS A 199 -3.92 31.20 40.59
CA LYS A 199 -5.13 31.89 40.13
C LYS A 199 -4.69 33.14 39.39
N VAL A 200 -4.99 33.21 38.10
CA VAL A 200 -4.56 34.31 37.21
C VAL A 200 -5.16 35.65 37.66
N GLN A 201 -4.42 36.73 37.43
CA GLN A 201 -4.73 38.09 37.84
C GLN A 201 -4.68 39.06 36.65
N ASP A 202 -5.24 40.25 36.82
CA ASP A 202 -5.19 41.30 35.81
C ASP A 202 -3.74 41.70 35.51
N GLY A 203 -3.29 41.43 34.28
CA GLY A 203 -1.92 41.70 33.83
C GLY A 203 -0.98 40.49 33.88
N ASP A 204 -1.44 39.31 34.28
CA ASP A 204 -0.75 38.06 33.96
C ASP A 204 -0.82 37.79 32.45
N ASP A 205 0.23 37.18 31.90
CA ASP A 205 0.22 36.55 30.57
C ASP A 205 1.02 35.24 30.58
N LEU A 206 0.87 34.41 29.54
CA LEU A 206 1.55 33.10 29.47
C LEU A 206 3.08 33.22 29.44
N VAL A 207 3.64 34.34 28.97
CA VAL A 207 5.09 34.56 28.89
C VAL A 207 5.62 34.85 30.30
N GLY A 208 5.05 35.83 30.99
CA GLY A 208 5.43 36.21 32.35
C GLY A 208 5.20 35.10 33.38
N LEU A 209 4.20 34.24 33.20
CA LEU A 209 4.00 33.05 34.04
C LEU A 209 5.02 31.93 33.73
N ALA A 210 5.44 31.77 32.47
CA ALA A 210 6.44 30.78 32.10
C ALA A 210 7.86 31.19 32.53
N GLU A 211 8.21 32.48 32.34
CA GLU A 211 9.49 33.04 32.79
C GLU A 211 9.70 32.89 34.29
N GLN A 212 8.63 32.96 35.11
CA GLN A 212 8.70 32.74 36.55
C GLN A 212 9.22 31.35 36.93
N VAL A 213 8.83 30.30 36.19
CA VAL A 213 9.28 28.91 36.42
C VAL A 213 10.45 28.49 35.53
N GLY A 214 11.00 29.39 34.71
CA GLY A 214 12.12 29.12 33.82
C GLY A 214 11.76 28.32 32.55
N LEU A 215 10.50 28.39 32.10
CA LEU A 215 10.01 27.73 30.88
C LEU A 215 9.71 28.74 29.77
N THR A 216 9.57 28.25 28.53
CA THR A 216 8.92 29.03 27.46
C THR A 216 7.40 29.01 27.60
N TRP A 217 6.71 29.96 26.98
CA TRP A 217 5.24 30.04 27.01
C TRP A 217 4.58 28.81 26.37
N ASP A 218 5.19 28.22 25.33
CA ASP A 218 4.68 27.00 24.68
C ASP A 218 4.98 25.73 25.49
N GLU A 219 6.06 25.72 26.29
CA GLU A 219 6.31 24.66 27.28
C GLU A 219 5.33 24.73 28.45
N LEU A 220 5.04 25.91 28.99
CA LEU A 220 4.02 26.06 30.04
C LEU A 220 2.62 25.71 29.52
N ALA A 221 2.29 26.10 28.28
CA ALA A 221 1.04 25.72 27.64
C ALA A 221 0.96 24.21 27.35
N PHE A 222 2.06 23.59 26.91
CA PHE A 222 2.13 22.13 26.76
C PHE A 222 2.02 21.41 28.10
N PHE A 223 2.62 21.95 29.16
CA PHE A 223 2.48 21.39 30.51
C PHE A 223 1.02 21.39 30.98
N ASN A 224 0.34 22.53 30.86
CA ASN A 224 -1.05 22.69 31.32
C ASN A 224 -2.07 21.97 30.43
N PHE A 225 -1.90 22.03 29.11
CA PHE A 225 -2.94 21.66 28.13
C PHE A 225 -2.56 20.51 27.19
N GLY A 226 -1.28 20.10 27.16
CA GLY A 226 -0.76 19.10 26.24
C GLY A 226 -0.78 19.52 24.77
N VAL A 227 -0.78 20.82 24.47
CA VAL A 227 -0.80 21.38 23.11
C VAL A 227 0.18 22.55 22.98
N LYS A 228 0.79 22.72 21.80
CA LYS A 228 1.73 23.82 21.48
C LYS A 228 1.22 24.81 20.43
N GLU A 229 0.15 24.48 19.72
CA GLU A 229 -0.39 25.30 18.63
C GLU A 229 -1.20 26.49 19.18
N PRO A 230 -0.93 27.75 18.75
CA PRO A 230 -1.57 28.95 19.32
C PRO A 230 -3.10 28.92 19.32
N GLU A 231 -3.74 28.41 18.26
CA GLU A 231 -5.20 28.29 18.20
C GLU A 231 -5.75 27.25 19.17
N GLN A 232 -5.03 26.13 19.35
CA GLN A 232 -5.39 25.13 20.35
C GLN A 232 -5.24 25.72 21.75
N ILE A 233 -4.16 26.45 22.02
CA ILE A 233 -3.92 27.12 23.30
C ILE A 233 -5.03 28.13 23.59
N ASN A 234 -5.37 29.03 22.66
CA ASN A 234 -6.49 29.98 22.81
C ASN A 234 -7.83 29.27 23.12
N ARG A 235 -8.10 28.12 22.47
CA ARG A 235 -9.29 27.31 22.79
C ARG A 235 -9.23 26.73 24.22
N GLN A 236 -8.06 26.31 24.70
CA GLN A 236 -7.90 25.76 26.06
C GLN A 236 -7.92 26.85 27.15
N LEU A 237 -7.39 28.05 26.87
CA LEU A 237 -7.53 29.23 27.74
C LEU A 237 -9.01 29.55 27.97
N ARG A 238 -9.81 29.59 26.90
CA ARG A 238 -11.26 29.77 27.01
C ARG A 238 -11.97 28.60 27.70
N ASP A 239 -11.67 27.36 27.32
CA ASP A 239 -12.47 26.19 27.72
C ASP A 239 -12.09 25.60 29.10
N LEU A 240 -10.84 25.75 29.54
CA LEU A 240 -10.32 25.19 30.82
C LEU A 240 -9.92 26.25 31.84
N VAL A 241 -9.31 27.36 31.39
CA VAL A 241 -8.98 28.49 32.30
C VAL A 241 -10.20 29.41 32.47
N GLY A 242 -11.15 29.39 31.54
CA GLY A 242 -12.37 30.21 31.61
C GLY A 242 -12.15 31.65 31.17
N CYS A 243 -11.13 31.92 30.35
CA CYS A 243 -10.88 33.25 29.82
C CYS A 243 -12.06 33.72 28.96
N THR A 244 -12.69 34.83 29.36
CA THR A 244 -13.86 35.39 28.65
C THR A 244 -13.50 36.55 27.72
N ASN A 245 -12.34 37.17 27.95
CA ASN A 245 -11.88 38.35 27.23
C ASN A 245 -10.88 37.98 26.12
N ALA A 246 -11.11 38.48 24.91
CA ALA A 246 -10.26 38.22 23.74
C ALA A 246 -10.04 39.47 22.88
N ASP A 247 -8.91 39.50 22.16
CA ASP A 247 -8.51 40.63 21.31
C ASP A 247 -9.22 40.63 19.94
N ALA A 248 -8.92 41.62 19.10
CA ALA A 248 -9.49 41.74 17.76
C ALA A 248 -9.11 40.58 16.81
N ASN A 249 -8.14 39.74 17.21
CA ASN A 249 -7.69 38.55 16.48
C ASN A 249 -8.19 37.25 17.12
N GLY A 250 -8.95 37.32 18.23
CA GLY A 250 -9.45 36.15 18.97
C GLY A 250 -8.45 35.55 19.98
N ASN A 251 -7.34 36.23 20.30
CA ASN A 251 -6.43 35.80 21.35
C ASN A 251 -7.00 36.11 22.73
N TYR A 252 -7.08 35.11 23.60
CA TYR A 252 -7.54 35.26 24.97
C TYR A 252 -6.42 35.78 25.88
N TRP A 253 -6.75 36.65 26.83
CA TRP A 253 -5.83 37.13 27.87
C TRP A 253 -6.41 36.87 29.26
N PHE A 254 -5.53 36.78 30.26
CA PHE A 254 -5.93 36.51 31.63
C PHE A 254 -6.54 37.73 32.32
N THR A 255 -7.62 37.51 33.07
CA THR A 255 -8.20 38.49 33.99
C THR A 255 -8.51 37.85 35.34
N GLY A 256 -8.53 38.64 36.41
CA GLY A 256 -8.92 38.17 37.74
C GLY A 256 -10.39 37.72 37.83
N GLU A 257 -11.19 37.98 36.79
CA GLU A 257 -12.59 37.55 36.64
C GLU A 257 -12.75 36.18 35.95
N ASP A 258 -11.68 35.61 35.36
CA ASP A 258 -11.73 34.32 34.66
C ASP A 258 -12.05 33.17 35.65
N ASP A 259 -12.94 32.25 35.29
CA ASP A 259 -13.43 31.18 36.18
C ASP A 259 -13.38 29.81 35.47
N PRO A 260 -12.55 28.84 35.90
CA PRO A 260 -11.86 28.77 37.19
C PRO A 260 -10.63 29.69 37.32
N GLY A 261 -10.09 30.24 36.23
CA GLY A 261 -8.91 31.12 36.21
C GLY A 261 -7.63 30.45 36.70
N MET A 262 -7.51 29.13 36.58
CA MET A 262 -6.40 28.36 37.17
C MET A 262 -5.35 27.96 36.14
N MET A 263 -4.09 28.27 36.45
CA MET A 263 -2.89 27.79 35.77
C MET A 263 -2.02 27.00 36.76
N PHE A 264 -1.28 26.02 36.26
CA PHE A 264 -0.34 25.22 37.04
C PHE A 264 1.08 25.59 36.65
N LEU A 265 1.86 26.03 37.63
CA LEU A 265 3.24 26.48 37.47
C LEU A 265 4.17 25.39 38.05
N PRO A 266 4.87 24.60 37.22
CA PRO A 266 5.74 23.53 37.69
C PRO A 266 7.14 24.05 37.97
N TRP A 267 7.47 24.25 39.25
CA TRP A 267 8.85 24.53 39.64
C TRP A 267 9.68 23.24 39.52
N PRO A 268 10.82 23.23 38.80
CA PRO A 268 11.63 22.03 38.62
C PRO A 268 12.07 21.45 39.97
N PHE A 269 11.74 20.17 40.21
CA PHE A 269 12.20 19.48 41.41
C PHE A 269 13.71 19.23 41.33
N GLY A 270 14.45 19.66 42.35
CA GLY A 270 15.84 19.29 42.59
C GLY A 270 16.14 19.06 44.07
N ALA A 271 16.99 18.08 44.37
CA ALA A 271 17.52 17.82 45.70
C ALA A 271 19.04 17.63 45.62
N ASP A 272 19.78 18.28 46.51
CA ASP A 272 21.24 18.25 46.61
C ASP A 272 21.71 17.65 47.95
N GLY A 273 23.03 17.58 48.15
CA GLY A 273 23.61 17.08 49.41
C GLY A 273 23.44 15.57 49.65
N LEU A 274 22.95 14.81 48.66
CA LEU A 274 22.48 13.44 48.85
C LEU A 274 23.65 12.47 49.08
N ALA A 275 23.65 11.81 50.23
CA ALA A 275 24.72 10.91 50.64
C ALA A 275 24.69 9.57 49.89
N THR A 276 25.88 9.02 49.58
CA THR A 276 26.05 7.63 49.15
C THR A 276 25.74 6.64 50.28
N GLU A 277 25.46 5.39 49.92
CA GLU A 277 25.06 4.27 50.80
C GLU A 277 23.71 4.46 51.50
N THR A 278 22.91 5.40 50.99
CA THR A 278 21.57 5.75 51.46
C THR A 278 20.55 5.57 50.33
N VAL A 279 19.30 5.26 50.68
CA VAL A 279 18.15 5.33 49.78
C VAL A 279 17.41 6.63 50.03
N HIS A 280 17.35 7.49 49.02
CA HIS A 280 16.63 8.77 49.06
C HIS A 280 15.23 8.56 48.48
N ILE A 281 14.20 8.76 49.29
CA ILE A 281 12.80 8.51 48.93
C ILE A 281 12.10 9.83 48.65
N PHE A 282 11.51 9.97 47.47
CA PHE A 282 10.69 11.11 47.06
C PHE A 282 9.23 10.67 46.91
N ARG A 283 8.31 11.38 47.56
CA ARG A 283 6.87 11.10 47.53
C ARG A 283 6.11 12.15 46.75
N GLY A 284 5.40 11.73 45.72
CA GLY A 284 4.62 12.60 44.84
C GLY A 284 3.13 12.34 44.94
N GLU A 285 2.30 13.34 44.70
CA GLU A 285 0.86 13.16 44.48
C GLU A 285 0.45 13.62 43.08
N SER A 286 -0.59 13.00 42.52
CA SER A 286 -1.15 13.44 41.25
C SER A 286 -1.89 14.77 41.45
N VAL A 287 -1.81 15.68 40.48
CA VAL A 287 -2.36 17.02 40.63
C VAL A 287 -3.81 17.07 40.16
N GLU A 288 -4.71 17.42 41.09
CA GLU A 288 -6.08 17.84 40.78
C GLU A 288 -6.07 18.94 39.71
N ARG A 289 -6.73 18.68 38.57
CA ARG A 289 -6.82 19.64 37.46
C ARG A 289 -8.27 19.95 37.09
N PRO A 290 -8.59 21.15 36.58
CA PRO A 290 -9.89 21.45 36.04
C PRO A 290 -10.09 20.61 34.77
N VAL A 291 -11.17 19.84 34.75
CA VAL A 291 -11.58 19.05 33.59
C VAL A 291 -13.00 19.43 33.26
N LYS A 292 -13.18 20.00 32.07
CA LYS A 292 -14.50 20.21 31.50
C LYS A 292 -15.07 18.86 31.08
N LEU A 293 -16.02 18.34 31.85
CA LEU A 293 -16.75 17.14 31.50
C LEU A 293 -18.00 17.51 30.70
N GLU A 294 -18.29 16.70 29.68
CA GLU A 294 -19.51 16.79 28.88
C GLU A 294 -20.16 15.40 28.83
N LEU A 295 -21.32 15.29 29.46
CA LEU A 295 -22.10 14.05 29.54
C LEU A 295 -23.34 14.16 28.66
N GLN A 296 -23.66 13.08 27.97
CA GLN A 296 -24.93 12.92 27.27
C GLN A 296 -25.65 11.69 27.80
N THR A 297 -26.90 11.81 28.23
CA THR A 297 -27.71 10.66 28.61
C THR A 297 -28.56 10.20 27.42
N VAL A 298 -28.52 8.91 27.09
CA VAL A 298 -29.19 8.30 25.93
C VAL A 298 -29.96 7.04 26.29
N ASP A 299 -31.00 6.71 25.52
CA ASP A 299 -31.72 5.44 25.62
C ASP A 299 -30.97 4.28 24.92
N ALA A 300 -31.52 3.07 25.00
CA ALA A 300 -30.99 1.86 24.34
C ALA A 300 -31.10 1.87 22.79
N LEU A 301 -31.41 3.02 22.19
CA LEU A 301 -31.46 3.31 20.76
C LEU A 301 -30.49 4.45 20.37
N GLY A 302 -29.82 5.09 21.34
CA GLY A 302 -28.96 6.25 21.13
C GLY A 302 -29.72 7.58 20.95
N TYR A 303 -30.97 7.67 21.38
CA TYR A 303 -31.70 8.95 21.46
C TYR A 303 -31.46 9.61 22.82
N ARG A 304 -31.27 10.93 22.83
CA ARG A 304 -31.05 11.69 24.06
C ARG A 304 -32.25 11.61 25.01
N VAL A 305 -31.98 11.51 26.30
CA VAL A 305 -32.96 11.50 27.40
C VAL A 305 -32.58 12.61 28.36
N GLY A 306 -33.45 13.62 28.48
CA GLY A 306 -33.25 14.76 29.38
C GLY A 306 -33.73 14.52 30.80
N GLY A 307 -33.25 15.34 31.75
CA GLY A 307 -33.66 15.32 33.15
C GLY A 307 -33.15 14.11 33.94
N VAL A 308 -32.00 13.54 33.56
CA VAL A 308 -31.48 12.29 34.13
C VAL A 308 -30.51 12.60 35.26
N SER A 309 -30.85 12.14 36.46
CA SER A 309 -29.98 12.16 37.64
C SER A 309 -28.88 11.11 37.54
N LEU A 310 -27.64 11.54 37.78
CA LEU A 310 -26.44 10.72 37.86
C LEU A 310 -25.62 11.12 39.10
N THR A 311 -24.77 10.25 39.58
CA THR A 311 -23.76 10.55 40.59
C THR A 311 -22.39 10.20 40.06
N LEU A 312 -21.50 11.18 40.02
CA LEU A 312 -20.08 10.99 39.72
C LEU A 312 -19.35 10.70 41.04
N VAL A 313 -18.55 9.63 41.10
CA VAL A 313 -17.80 9.22 42.30
C VAL A 313 -16.31 9.18 41.98
N THR A 314 -15.53 10.03 42.64
CA THR A 314 -14.07 10.09 42.46
C THR A 314 -13.38 8.87 43.10
N VAL A 315 -12.09 8.63 42.77
CA VAL A 315 -11.29 7.57 43.44
C VAL A 315 -11.27 7.71 44.96
N GLU A 316 -11.27 8.96 45.44
CA GLU A 316 -11.32 9.37 46.86
C GLU A 316 -12.69 9.14 47.51
N GLY A 317 -13.73 8.83 46.73
CA GLY A 317 -15.10 8.61 47.20
C GLY A 317 -15.93 9.88 47.38
N VAL A 318 -15.57 10.98 46.73
CA VAL A 318 -16.38 12.20 46.71
C VAL A 318 -17.53 12.01 45.70
N GLU A 319 -18.76 12.11 46.18
CA GLU A 319 -19.98 12.03 45.36
C GLU A 319 -20.37 13.43 44.85
N ILE A 320 -20.48 13.58 43.53
CA ILE A 320 -20.87 14.82 42.85
C ILE A 320 -22.20 14.53 42.12
N PRO A 321 -23.34 15.09 42.59
CA PRO A 321 -24.63 14.87 41.96
C PRO A 321 -24.74 15.68 40.66
N VAL A 322 -25.19 15.01 39.61
CA VAL A 322 -25.33 15.55 38.26
C VAL A 322 -26.77 15.36 37.80
N THR A 323 -27.31 16.33 37.06
CA THR A 323 -28.61 16.17 36.38
C THR A 323 -28.50 16.74 34.98
N THR A 324 -28.81 15.92 33.97
CA THR A 324 -28.84 16.41 32.60
C THR A 324 -30.04 17.32 32.35
N ASP A 325 -29.86 18.30 31.47
CA ASP A 325 -30.88 19.26 31.05
C ASP A 325 -32.03 18.61 30.27
N GLY A 326 -32.97 19.41 29.79
CA GLY A 326 -34.11 18.91 29.01
C GLY A 326 -33.75 18.24 27.67
N GLU A 327 -32.53 18.42 27.16
CA GLU A 327 -32.02 17.79 25.94
C GLU A 327 -31.11 16.58 26.21
N GLY A 328 -30.84 16.25 27.48
CA GLY A 328 -29.99 15.14 27.87
C GLY A 328 -28.51 15.47 27.93
N TYR A 329 -28.15 16.75 28.11
CA TYR A 329 -26.78 17.21 28.30
C TYR A 329 -26.49 17.65 29.72
N TRP A 330 -25.26 17.42 30.17
CA TRP A 330 -24.69 18.15 31.29
C TRP A 330 -23.25 18.52 30.97
N THR A 331 -22.85 19.73 31.36
CA THR A 331 -21.45 20.16 31.28
C THR A 331 -21.09 21.00 32.49
N ASP A 332 -19.91 20.75 33.04
CA ASP A 332 -19.32 21.50 34.15
C ASP A 332 -17.79 21.32 34.14
N THR A 333 -17.08 22.19 34.83
CA THR A 333 -15.62 22.13 34.98
C THR A 333 -15.29 21.68 36.40
N LEU A 334 -14.98 20.40 36.56
CA LEU A 334 -14.70 19.79 37.85
C LEU A 334 -13.19 19.69 38.11
N MET A 335 -12.77 19.97 39.34
CA MET A 335 -11.41 19.66 39.81
C MET A 335 -11.35 18.17 40.16
N LEU A 336 -10.60 17.37 39.38
CA LEU A 336 -10.60 15.91 39.50
C LEU A 336 -9.19 15.32 39.59
N THR A 337 -9.06 14.30 40.44
CA THR A 337 -7.91 13.41 40.63
C THR A 337 -8.23 12.02 40.07
N GLY A 338 -7.69 11.70 38.89
CA GLY A 338 -7.83 10.38 38.28
C GLY A 338 -9.26 10.02 37.88
N PRO A 339 -9.56 8.72 37.64
CA PRO A 339 -10.81 8.28 37.04
C PRO A 339 -12.03 8.41 37.98
N VAL A 340 -13.18 8.68 37.38
CA VAL A 340 -14.48 8.89 38.03
C VAL A 340 -15.45 7.80 37.60
N ASP A 341 -15.96 7.03 38.55
CA ASP A 341 -17.03 6.06 38.30
C ASP A 341 -18.38 6.80 38.24
N VAL A 342 -19.25 6.43 37.29
CA VAL A 342 -20.56 7.04 37.11
C VAL A 342 -21.67 6.08 37.54
N PHE A 343 -22.60 6.58 38.34
CA PHE A 343 -23.74 5.83 38.86
C PHE A 343 -25.06 6.52 38.47
N HIS A 344 -26.14 5.73 38.40
CA HIS A 344 -27.50 6.24 38.35
C HIS A 344 -28.01 6.58 39.76
N GLU A 345 -29.07 7.39 39.87
CA GLU A 345 -29.76 7.69 41.14
C GLU A 345 -30.26 6.43 41.89
N SER A 346 -30.40 5.29 41.22
CA SER A 346 -30.69 3.99 41.85
C SER A 346 -29.54 3.40 42.65
N GLY A 347 -28.32 3.91 42.50
CA GLY A 347 -27.08 3.34 43.04
C GLY A 347 -26.41 2.30 42.14
N ASP A 348 -27.00 1.98 40.98
CA ASP A 348 -26.40 1.08 40.00
C ASP A 348 -25.31 1.81 39.19
N ARG A 349 -24.23 1.10 38.81
CA ARG A 349 -23.23 1.62 37.88
C ARG A 349 -23.88 1.94 36.54
N ALA A 350 -23.65 3.16 36.05
CA ALA A 350 -24.03 3.53 34.70
C ALA A 350 -23.14 2.82 33.68
N HIS A 351 -23.54 2.80 32.40
CA HIS A 351 -22.80 2.11 31.34
C HIS A 351 -22.64 3.02 30.12
N PHE A 352 -21.49 2.94 29.45
CA PHE A 352 -21.28 3.57 28.16
C PHE A 352 -21.73 2.66 27.02
N PHE A 353 -22.10 3.30 25.90
CA PHE A 353 -22.23 2.61 24.62
C PHE A 353 -20.88 2.63 23.91
N VAL A 354 -20.08 1.57 24.04
CA VAL A 354 -18.77 1.48 23.37
C VAL A 354 -18.97 0.93 21.95
N ASP A 355 -18.98 1.82 20.96
CA ASP A 355 -18.73 1.41 19.57
C ASP A 355 -17.25 1.04 19.42
N ALA A 356 -16.97 0.03 18.59
CA ALA A 356 -15.76 -0.79 18.60
C ALA A 356 -14.41 -0.09 18.34
N TYR A 357 -14.38 1.23 18.15
CA TYR A 357 -13.15 2.03 18.07
C TYR A 357 -12.70 2.60 19.42
N GLY A 358 -13.60 2.72 20.42
CA GLY A 358 -13.25 3.26 21.74
C GLY A 358 -12.53 2.26 22.67
N ALA A 359 -12.57 0.97 22.34
CA ALA A 359 -11.92 -0.07 23.16
C ALA A 359 -10.41 -0.18 22.93
N ALA A 360 -9.89 0.33 21.80
CA ALA A 360 -8.48 0.18 21.44
C ALA A 360 -7.51 0.88 22.40
N ASP A 361 -7.93 1.97 23.05
CA ASP A 361 -7.13 2.71 24.03
C ASP A 361 -7.35 2.26 25.49
N GLN A 362 -8.20 1.24 25.73
CA GLN A 362 -8.50 0.75 27.10
C GLN A 362 -8.43 -0.77 27.30
N ALA A 363 -8.30 -1.58 26.24
CA ALA A 363 -8.25 -3.04 26.34
C ALA A 363 -6.88 -3.60 25.89
N ASP A 364 -5.99 -3.83 26.84
CA ASP A 364 -4.71 -4.52 26.60
C ASP A 364 -4.89 -6.04 26.76
N SER A 365 -5.03 -6.80 25.66
CA SER A 365 -4.61 -8.23 25.55
C SER A 365 -5.01 -8.93 24.23
N ASN A 366 -4.27 -10.00 23.93
CA ASN A 366 -4.24 -10.85 22.73
C ASN A 366 -5.54 -11.67 22.38
N GLU A 367 -6.77 -11.22 22.67
CA GLU A 367 -7.99 -12.04 22.46
C GLU A 367 -8.96 -11.58 21.35
N GLY A 368 -8.50 -11.63 20.09
CA GLY A 368 -9.37 -11.78 18.91
C GLY A 368 -10.24 -10.58 18.46
N PRO A 369 -10.83 -10.63 17.25
CA PRO A 369 -11.56 -9.49 16.69
C PRO A 369 -12.98 -9.36 17.27
N VAL A 370 -13.18 -8.35 18.13
CA VAL A 370 -14.47 -8.04 18.78
C VAL A 370 -15.47 -7.44 17.79
N GLY A 371 -16.61 -8.13 17.61
CA GLY A 371 -17.70 -7.75 16.68
C GLY A 371 -19.02 -7.39 17.37
N ALA A 372 -18.99 -7.03 18.65
CA ALA A 372 -20.17 -6.71 19.45
C ALA A 372 -20.01 -5.35 20.15
N THR A 373 -21.09 -4.56 20.18
CA THR A 373 -21.22 -3.38 21.03
C THR A 373 -21.42 -3.85 22.46
N GLU A 374 -20.34 -3.90 23.24
CA GLU A 374 -20.39 -4.25 24.66
C GLU A 374 -20.76 -3.02 25.50
N LEU A 375 -21.57 -3.23 26.54
CA LEU A 375 -21.86 -2.20 27.52
C LEU A 375 -20.78 -2.26 28.59
N VAL A 376 -19.85 -1.31 28.55
CA VAL A 376 -18.78 -1.18 29.53
C VAL A 376 -19.28 -0.31 30.69
N GLU A 377 -18.91 -0.63 31.92
CA GLU A 377 -19.21 0.22 33.08
C GLU A 377 -18.67 1.64 32.86
N ALA A 378 -19.48 2.64 33.19
CA ALA A 378 -19.17 4.03 32.90
C ALA A 378 -18.10 4.55 33.88
N ARG A 379 -16.83 4.44 33.48
CA ARG A 379 -15.68 5.00 34.18
C ARG A 379 -14.99 6.04 33.30
N LEU A 380 -15.16 7.31 33.64
CA LEU A 380 -14.53 8.44 32.95
C LEU A 380 -13.08 8.55 33.43
N ASP A 381 -12.09 8.46 32.56
CA ASP A 381 -10.74 8.91 32.90
C ASP A 381 -10.53 10.35 32.39
N PRO A 382 -10.40 11.36 33.28
CA PRO A 382 -10.15 12.74 32.88
C PRO A 382 -8.83 12.97 32.12
N LEU A 383 -7.92 11.98 32.09
CA LEU A 383 -6.71 12.00 31.26
C LEU A 383 -7.01 11.66 29.79
N LEU A 384 -7.92 10.72 29.56
CA LEU A 384 -8.30 10.19 28.23
C LEU A 384 -9.49 10.94 27.63
N VAL A 385 -10.47 11.34 28.44
CA VAL A 385 -11.69 12.05 28.04
C VAL A 385 -11.39 13.54 27.83
N ARG A 386 -10.50 13.88 26.88
CA ARG A 386 -10.09 15.27 26.59
C ARG A 386 -11.17 16.12 25.91
N ARG A 387 -12.24 15.50 25.38
CA ARG A 387 -13.45 16.17 24.80
C ARG A 387 -14.59 15.21 24.42
N ALA A 388 -14.51 13.94 24.81
CA ALA A 388 -15.47 12.94 24.37
C ALA A 388 -16.79 13.11 25.15
N LEU A 389 -17.80 13.64 24.46
CA LEU A 389 -19.19 13.64 24.93
C LEU A 389 -19.58 12.20 25.28
N SER A 390 -19.65 11.90 26.57
CA SER A 390 -19.75 10.52 27.04
C SER A 390 -21.22 10.09 27.10
N SER A 391 -21.63 9.27 26.13
CA SER A 391 -22.99 8.78 25.98
C SER A 391 -23.31 7.68 27.00
N ILE A 392 -23.95 8.08 28.10
CA ILE A 392 -24.38 7.22 29.20
C ILE A 392 -25.76 6.62 28.87
N LEU A 393 -25.85 5.29 28.87
CA LEU A 393 -27.10 4.56 28.70
C LEU A 393 -28.00 4.74 29.94
N VAL A 394 -29.28 5.07 29.73
CA VAL A 394 -30.30 5.16 30.78
C VAL A 394 -31.20 3.91 30.73
N PRO A 395 -31.13 3.01 31.73
CA PRO A 395 -31.97 1.82 31.78
C PRO A 395 -33.47 2.17 31.89
N GLY A 396 -34.32 1.39 31.21
CA GLY A 396 -35.77 1.37 31.48
C GLY A 396 -36.63 2.48 30.87
N VAL A 397 -36.06 3.47 30.17
CA VAL A 397 -36.82 4.57 29.52
C VAL A 397 -37.51 4.07 28.23
N THR A 398 -38.59 3.30 28.38
CA THR A 398 -39.39 2.75 27.26
C THR A 398 -40.86 3.20 27.27
N ALA A 399 -41.20 4.21 28.06
CA ALA A 399 -42.59 4.59 28.36
C ALA A 399 -43.28 5.53 27.35
N ASP A 400 -42.55 6.11 26.38
CA ASP A 400 -43.15 6.96 25.35
C ASP A 400 -43.81 6.07 24.26
N PRO A 401 -45.11 6.26 23.91
CA PRO A 401 -45.75 5.49 22.84
C PRO A 401 -45.08 5.67 21.47
N THR A 402 -44.37 6.77 21.21
CA THR A 402 -43.55 6.94 20.00
C THR A 402 -42.29 6.06 20.00
N LEU A 403 -41.76 5.67 21.17
CA LEU A 403 -40.69 4.67 21.26
C LEU A 403 -41.19 3.26 20.92
N ALA A 404 -42.44 2.90 21.26
CA ALA A 404 -43.01 1.61 20.87
C ALA A 404 -43.19 1.47 19.34
N GLU A 405 -43.57 2.56 18.66
CA GLU A 405 -43.64 2.63 17.20
C GLU A 405 -42.23 2.58 16.56
N ARG A 406 -41.24 3.24 17.18
CA ARG A 406 -39.82 3.20 16.75
C ARG A 406 -39.15 1.84 17.00
N ASP A 407 -39.46 1.15 18.09
CA ASP A 407 -38.97 -0.21 18.33
C ASP A 407 -39.65 -1.22 17.38
N THR A 408 -40.90 -0.97 16.99
CA THR A 408 -41.56 -1.73 15.90
C THR A 408 -40.83 -1.52 14.57
N LEU A 409 -40.32 -0.31 14.29
CA LEU A 409 -39.43 -0.06 13.14
C LEU A 409 -38.06 -0.75 13.33
N ARG A 410 -37.45 -0.72 14.52
CA ARG A 410 -36.20 -1.44 14.82
C ARG A 410 -36.34 -2.94 14.59
N ARG A 411 -37.42 -3.57 15.04
CA ARG A 411 -37.71 -5.01 14.80
C ARG A 411 -38.02 -5.32 13.33
N ARG A 412 -38.42 -4.33 12.53
CA ARG A 412 -38.67 -4.48 11.08
C ARG A 412 -37.40 -4.31 10.23
N TYR A 413 -36.37 -3.63 10.73
CA TYR A 413 -35.14 -3.31 9.96
C TYR A 413 -33.83 -3.80 10.59
N GLY A 414 -33.83 -4.22 11.85
CA GLY A 414 -32.67 -4.78 12.53
C GLY A 414 -32.53 -6.27 12.26
N ARG A 415 -31.33 -6.71 11.85
CA ARG A 415 -30.97 -8.13 11.79
C ARG A 415 -30.97 -8.75 13.19
N THR A 416 -31.54 -9.94 13.30
CA THR A 416 -31.45 -10.76 14.51
C THR A 416 -30.00 -11.26 14.70
N PRO A 417 -29.60 -11.69 15.91
CA PRO A 417 -28.29 -12.32 16.11
C PRO A 417 -28.03 -13.51 15.16
N ALA A 418 -29.07 -14.30 14.86
CA ALA A 418 -28.99 -15.42 13.90
C ALA A 418 -28.66 -14.97 12.46
N ASP A 419 -29.12 -13.79 12.04
CA ASP A 419 -28.77 -13.19 10.73
C ASP A 419 -27.33 -12.65 10.67
N ARG A 420 -26.62 -12.61 11.81
CA ARG A 420 -25.20 -12.25 11.92
C ARG A 420 -24.31 -13.50 11.91
N GLU A 421 -24.65 -14.51 12.71
CA GLU A 421 -23.99 -15.83 12.66
C GLU A 421 -24.03 -16.43 11.24
N ALA A 422 -25.20 -16.34 10.58
CA ALA A 422 -25.37 -16.82 9.20
C ALA A 422 -24.53 -16.06 8.16
N ALA A 423 -24.08 -14.83 8.47
CA ALA A 423 -23.20 -14.06 7.59
C ALA A 423 -21.72 -14.40 7.82
N GLN A 424 -21.30 -14.58 9.08
CA GLN A 424 -19.94 -14.99 9.43
C GLN A 424 -19.62 -16.43 8.98
N ALA A 425 -20.60 -17.34 9.05
CA ALA A 425 -20.43 -18.73 8.59
C ALA A 425 -20.15 -18.85 7.07
N VAL A 426 -20.37 -17.79 6.28
CA VAL A 426 -20.15 -17.77 4.82
C VAL A 426 -18.77 -17.23 4.44
N SER A 427 -18.06 -16.54 5.35
CA SER A 427 -16.77 -15.87 5.06
C SER A 427 -15.53 -16.73 5.34
N GLY A 428 -15.67 -18.07 5.38
CA GLY A 428 -14.60 -18.99 5.75
C GLY A 428 -13.39 -19.00 4.82
N VAL A 429 -12.41 -18.14 5.12
CA VAL A 429 -11.04 -18.19 4.58
C VAL A 429 -10.09 -18.39 5.77
N SER A 430 -9.68 -19.64 5.97
CA SER A 430 -8.65 -20.00 6.95
C SER A 430 -7.26 -19.75 6.35
N GLY A 431 -6.52 -18.79 6.91
CA GLY A 431 -5.11 -18.54 6.61
C GLY A 431 -4.24 -18.83 7.83
N GLU A 432 -3.71 -20.04 7.93
CA GLU A 432 -2.54 -20.36 8.77
C GLU A 432 -1.27 -20.10 7.93
N GLY A 433 -0.21 -19.53 8.52
CA GLY A 433 1.11 -19.52 7.88
C GLY A 433 2.01 -18.30 8.13
N ASP A 434 2.66 -18.31 9.30
CA ASP A 434 4.00 -17.81 9.61
C ASP A 434 4.37 -16.31 9.47
N THR A 435 4.79 -15.78 10.62
CA THR A 435 5.44 -14.48 10.86
C THR A 435 6.96 -14.59 10.84
N GLU A 436 7.66 -13.67 10.18
CA GLU A 436 9.03 -13.27 10.54
C GLU A 436 9.13 -11.75 10.70
N ALA A 437 9.94 -11.32 11.67
CA ALA A 437 10.02 -9.93 12.14
C ALA A 437 11.02 -9.09 11.32
N GLY A 438 10.72 -7.79 11.20
CA GLY A 438 11.63 -6.79 10.62
C GLY A 438 11.42 -5.43 11.28
N ASP A 439 12.47 -4.91 11.94
CA ASP A 439 12.51 -3.59 12.58
C ASP A 439 12.30 -2.43 11.60
N GLY A 440 11.65 -1.34 12.05
CA GLY A 440 11.62 -0.10 11.26
C GLY A 440 10.72 1.05 11.72
N GLY A 441 11.05 1.71 12.84
CA GLY A 441 10.84 3.16 13.05
C GLY A 441 9.40 3.73 13.23
N PRO A 442 9.10 4.41 14.34
CA PRO A 442 7.82 5.08 14.55
C PRO A 442 7.83 6.53 14.03
N ASP A 443 6.81 6.95 13.26
CA ASP A 443 6.52 8.36 13.07
C ASP A 443 5.05 8.62 12.65
N SER A 444 4.49 9.75 13.10
CA SER A 444 3.15 10.31 12.81
C SER A 444 1.87 9.62 13.36
N ASP A 445 1.67 9.71 14.68
CA ASP A 445 0.32 9.72 15.27
C ASP A 445 -0.44 11.01 14.93
N ARG A 446 -1.63 10.91 14.31
CA ARG A 446 -2.64 11.98 14.29
C ARG A 446 -4.05 11.39 14.41
N ALA A 447 -4.70 11.67 15.53
CA ALA A 447 -6.03 11.14 15.86
C ALA A 447 -7.17 11.94 15.21
N ALA A 448 -8.15 11.23 14.65
CA ALA A 448 -9.42 11.78 14.16
C ALA A 448 -10.60 11.12 14.90
N GLY A 449 -11.50 11.94 15.44
CA GLY A 449 -12.66 11.46 16.22
C GLY A 449 -13.92 11.24 15.38
N ALA A 450 -14.69 10.20 15.69
CA ALA A 450 -16.05 9.95 15.20
C ALA A 450 -16.96 9.62 16.42
N PHE A 451 -18.17 10.17 16.63
CA PHE A 451 -19.33 10.44 15.77
C PHE A 451 -20.11 9.18 15.34
N VAL A 452 -21.10 8.80 16.18
CA VAL A 452 -21.95 7.61 16.06
C VAL A 452 -23.14 7.83 15.12
N HIS A 453 -23.08 7.35 13.86
CA HIS A 453 -24.25 7.39 12.95
C HIS A 453 -24.47 6.11 12.09
N ARG A 454 -25.36 5.24 12.60
CA ARG A 454 -26.23 4.24 11.92
C ARG A 454 -25.98 3.96 10.41
N ALA A 455 -25.30 2.83 10.16
CA ALA A 455 -25.13 2.16 8.86
C ALA A 455 -26.44 1.52 8.32
N VAL A 456 -26.69 1.17 7.04
CA VAL A 456 -25.94 1.24 5.75
C VAL A 456 -26.96 1.54 4.62
N HIS A 457 -26.70 2.47 3.68
CA HIS A 457 -27.54 2.66 2.48
C HIS A 457 -26.67 2.93 1.23
N MET A 458 -26.05 1.88 0.68
CA MET A 458 -25.09 1.98 -0.43
C MET A 458 -25.68 2.32 -1.80
N ALA A 459 -24.77 2.76 -2.68
CA ALA A 459 -24.90 2.96 -4.13
C ALA A 459 -25.85 4.08 -4.59
N VAL A 460 -25.49 5.33 -4.26
CA VAL A 460 -25.81 6.50 -5.09
C VAL A 460 -24.75 6.72 -6.17
N ASP A 461 -23.50 6.48 -5.82
CA ASP A 461 -22.34 6.83 -6.66
C ASP A 461 -22.27 5.92 -7.89
N ASN A 462 -22.73 4.68 -7.72
CA ASN A 462 -22.89 3.68 -8.77
C ASN A 462 -24.02 3.97 -9.80
N VAL A 463 -24.73 5.10 -9.71
CA VAL A 463 -25.49 5.65 -10.84
C VAL A 463 -24.55 6.18 -11.96
N PHE A 464 -23.22 6.13 -11.72
CA PHE A 464 -22.11 6.54 -12.58
C PHE A 464 -22.19 6.22 -14.06
N ALA A 465 -22.86 5.12 -14.41
CA ALA A 465 -22.62 4.46 -15.66
C ALA A 465 -23.94 4.03 -16.33
N ALA A 466 -24.26 4.76 -17.39
CA ALA A 466 -24.90 4.34 -18.63
C ALA A 466 -24.74 5.53 -19.60
N PRO A 467 -24.97 5.39 -20.93
CA PRO A 467 -24.88 6.51 -21.89
C PRO A 467 -26.00 7.57 -21.73
N LEU A 468 -26.54 7.72 -20.52
CA LEU A 468 -27.67 8.55 -20.13
C LEU A 468 -27.24 10.00 -19.87
N ALA A 469 -26.72 10.63 -20.92
CA ALA A 469 -26.83 12.08 -21.01
C ALA A 469 -28.31 12.42 -21.24
N GLY A 470 -29.05 12.77 -20.18
CA GLY A 470 -30.45 13.16 -20.26
C GLY A 470 -31.36 12.51 -19.22
N GLU A 471 -32.62 12.28 -19.60
CA GLU A 471 -33.74 11.99 -18.70
C GLU A 471 -33.56 10.72 -17.86
N ASP A 472 -33.01 9.64 -18.42
CA ASP A 472 -32.92 8.36 -17.71
C ASP A 472 -31.99 8.39 -16.48
N PHE A 473 -30.98 9.27 -16.43
CA PHE A 473 -30.18 9.49 -15.23
C PHE A 473 -31.03 10.07 -14.09
N PHE A 474 -31.79 11.12 -14.41
CA PHE A 474 -32.66 11.78 -13.45
C PHE A 474 -33.86 10.90 -13.05
N LEU A 475 -34.38 10.07 -13.96
CA LEU A 475 -35.35 9.02 -13.66
C LEU A 475 -34.80 7.98 -12.68
N THR A 476 -33.55 7.54 -12.89
CA THR A 476 -32.88 6.56 -12.03
C THR A 476 -32.64 7.12 -10.64
N LEU A 477 -32.15 8.36 -10.55
CA LEU A 477 -31.92 9.06 -9.28
C LEU A 477 -33.23 9.40 -8.54
N ASP A 478 -34.26 9.86 -9.24
CA ASP A 478 -35.61 10.08 -8.67
C ASP A 478 -36.21 8.80 -8.10
N GLN A 479 -36.05 7.69 -8.83
CA GLN A 479 -36.51 6.39 -8.36
C GLN A 479 -35.69 5.87 -7.17
N TRP A 480 -34.38 6.08 -7.14
CA TRP A 480 -33.53 5.74 -5.98
C TRP A 480 -33.92 6.58 -4.75
N LEU A 481 -34.08 7.89 -4.91
CA LEU A 481 -34.49 8.81 -3.85
C LEU A 481 -35.87 8.42 -3.30
N LYS A 482 -36.83 8.05 -4.15
CA LYS A 482 -38.15 7.53 -3.72
C LYS A 482 -38.07 6.20 -2.98
N ASP A 483 -37.17 5.30 -3.39
CA ASP A 483 -36.99 3.98 -2.79
C ASP A 483 -36.28 4.04 -1.42
N ARG A 484 -35.37 5.01 -1.21
CA ARG A 484 -34.54 5.13 0.02
C ARG A 484 -34.98 6.25 0.96
N HIS A 485 -35.54 7.33 0.43
CA HIS A 485 -35.98 8.53 1.16
C HIS A 485 -37.46 8.82 0.84
N PRO A 486 -38.41 8.01 1.35
CA PRO A 486 -39.84 8.20 1.07
C PRO A 486 -40.38 9.58 1.50
N THR A 487 -39.70 10.27 2.42
CA THR A 487 -39.98 11.67 2.82
C THR A 487 -39.68 12.69 1.72
N ALA A 488 -38.72 12.41 0.82
CA ALA A 488 -38.50 13.22 -0.39
C ALA A 488 -39.74 13.14 -1.32
N GLY A 489 -40.41 11.99 -1.35
CA GLY A 489 -41.68 11.79 -2.06
C GLY A 489 -42.93 12.30 -1.31
N SER A 490 -42.87 12.53 0.01
CA SER A 490 -44.04 12.87 0.83
C SER A 490 -44.34 14.37 0.94
N GLY A 491 -43.85 15.19 0.01
CA GLY A 491 -44.25 16.59 -0.16
C GLY A 491 -43.17 17.65 0.09
N ARG A 492 -42.04 17.32 0.74
CA ARG A 492 -40.92 18.26 0.93
C ARG A 492 -40.18 18.54 -0.39
N GLY A 493 -40.06 17.51 -1.23
CA GLY A 493 -39.34 17.58 -2.51
C GLY A 493 -37.82 17.74 -2.34
N TYR A 494 -37.12 17.71 -3.47
CA TYR A 494 -35.68 17.91 -3.54
C TYR A 494 -35.31 18.72 -4.79
N TYR A 495 -34.12 19.29 -4.79
CA TYR A 495 -33.47 19.88 -5.95
C TYR A 495 -32.06 19.31 -6.08
N LEU A 496 -31.54 19.32 -7.30
CA LEU A 496 -30.29 18.68 -7.67
C LEU A 496 -29.32 19.74 -8.22
N MET A 497 -28.07 19.66 -7.78
CA MET A 497 -26.96 20.50 -8.19
C MET A 497 -25.91 19.58 -8.82
N VAL A 498 -25.84 19.51 -10.15
CA VAL A 498 -24.92 18.61 -10.87
C VAL A 498 -23.69 19.41 -11.31
N ALA A 499 -22.54 19.14 -10.69
CA ALA A 499 -21.25 19.63 -11.15
C ALA A 499 -20.75 18.77 -12.31
N ARG A 500 -20.53 19.38 -13.47
CA ARG A 500 -20.10 18.72 -14.71
C ARG A 500 -19.09 19.63 -15.42
N GLY A 501 -17.84 19.19 -15.48
CA GLY A 501 -16.75 20.04 -15.96
C GLY A 501 -16.66 21.30 -15.11
N SER A 502 -16.46 22.46 -15.74
CA SER A 502 -16.45 23.78 -15.07
C SER A 502 -17.85 24.38 -14.86
N THR A 503 -18.91 23.57 -14.90
CA THR A 503 -20.30 24.04 -14.87
C THR A 503 -21.13 23.32 -13.81
N LEU A 504 -21.85 24.07 -12.98
CA LEU A 504 -22.81 23.58 -12.00
C LEU A 504 -24.24 23.85 -12.46
N TYR A 505 -24.99 22.79 -12.74
CA TYR A 505 -26.39 22.84 -13.16
C TYR A 505 -27.30 22.67 -11.95
N VAL A 506 -28.17 23.65 -11.67
CA VAL A 506 -29.10 23.58 -10.53
C VAL A 506 -30.54 23.51 -11.03
N GLY A 507 -31.27 22.49 -10.62
CA GLY A 507 -32.62 22.23 -11.12
C GLY A 507 -33.48 21.35 -10.23
N GLU A 508 -34.76 21.27 -10.56
CA GLU A 508 -35.74 20.43 -9.86
C GLU A 508 -35.94 19.13 -10.63
N VAL A 509 -35.91 17.99 -9.95
CA VAL A 509 -36.29 16.71 -10.56
C VAL A 509 -37.75 16.41 -10.21
N SER A 510 -38.57 16.17 -11.23
CA SER A 510 -39.98 15.81 -11.07
C SER A 510 -40.39 14.79 -12.13
N GLY A 511 -40.85 13.62 -11.69
CA GLY A 511 -41.29 12.54 -12.59
C GLY A 511 -40.18 12.06 -13.53
N GLY A 512 -38.94 12.01 -13.06
CA GLY A 512 -37.74 11.69 -13.85
C GLY A 512 -37.25 12.78 -14.82
N SER A 513 -37.93 13.92 -14.93
CA SER A 513 -37.44 15.07 -15.72
C SER A 513 -36.68 16.07 -14.83
N PHE A 514 -35.51 16.53 -15.28
CA PHE A 514 -34.76 17.62 -14.63
C PHE A 514 -35.13 18.95 -15.30
N THR A 515 -35.76 19.82 -14.54
CA THR A 515 -36.04 21.21 -14.94
C THR A 515 -34.94 22.10 -14.40
N GLU A 516 -33.98 22.44 -15.25
CA GLU A 516 -32.92 23.41 -14.94
C GLU A 516 -33.53 24.76 -14.54
N LYS A 517 -32.99 25.35 -13.47
CA LYS A 517 -33.37 26.67 -12.93
C LYS A 517 -32.25 27.68 -13.12
N ALA A 518 -30.99 27.25 -12.99
CA ALA A 518 -29.82 28.08 -13.17
C ALA A 518 -28.57 27.25 -13.50
N THR A 519 -27.58 27.95 -14.05
CA THR A 519 -26.25 27.44 -14.38
C THR A 519 -25.22 28.35 -13.72
N PHE A 520 -24.17 27.78 -13.14
CA PHE A 520 -23.07 28.51 -12.51
C PHE A 520 -21.72 27.99 -13.03
N GLU A 521 -20.70 28.85 -13.03
CA GLU A 521 -19.32 28.47 -13.31
C GLU A 521 -18.65 28.01 -12.02
N ILE A 522 -17.88 26.91 -12.06
CA ILE A 522 -17.20 26.36 -10.88
C ILE A 522 -15.70 26.17 -11.08
N ASP A 523 -14.93 26.40 -10.02
CA ASP A 523 -13.50 26.08 -9.99
C ASP A 523 -13.31 24.57 -9.85
N THR A 524 -12.97 23.94 -10.98
CA THR A 524 -12.71 22.51 -11.03
C THR A 524 -11.49 22.06 -10.22
N SER A 525 -10.57 22.95 -9.87
CA SER A 525 -9.40 22.57 -9.07
C SER A 525 -9.80 22.21 -7.63
N LEU A 526 -10.67 23.01 -7.01
CA LEU A 526 -11.22 22.77 -5.68
C LEU A 526 -12.12 21.53 -5.64
N VAL A 527 -12.86 21.27 -6.72
CA VAL A 527 -13.82 20.16 -6.83
C VAL A 527 -13.16 18.78 -7.04
N TYR A 528 -11.88 18.74 -7.44
CA TYR A 528 -11.18 17.49 -7.81
C TYR A 528 -9.83 17.28 -7.10
N ALA A 529 -9.53 17.99 -6.01
CA ALA A 529 -8.28 17.87 -5.27
C ALA A 529 -8.16 16.56 -4.44
N GLY A 530 -7.83 15.45 -5.12
CA GLY A 530 -7.41 14.19 -4.49
C GLY A 530 -6.60 13.30 -5.46
N ASP A 531 -5.87 12.31 -4.92
CA ASP A 531 -4.68 11.68 -5.54
C ASP A 531 -4.62 10.10 -5.69
N VAL A 532 -4.42 9.58 -6.93
CA VAL A 532 -4.11 8.17 -7.36
C VAL A 532 -3.21 8.14 -8.61
N THR A 533 -1.99 7.59 -8.54
CA THR A 533 -1.00 7.75 -9.61
C THR A 533 -1.29 6.90 -10.88
N LEU A 534 -1.56 7.57 -12.01
CA LEU A 534 -1.64 6.97 -13.35
C LEU A 534 -0.28 6.37 -13.77
N PRO A 535 -0.25 5.38 -14.70
CA PRO A 535 0.94 4.55 -14.95
C PRO A 535 2.21 5.25 -15.43
N ASP A 536 2.15 6.54 -15.78
CA ASP A 536 3.29 7.38 -16.14
C ASP A 536 3.82 8.28 -15.00
N GLY A 537 3.15 8.28 -13.83
CA GLY A 537 3.59 9.00 -12.63
C GLY A 537 2.70 10.15 -12.13
N ARG A 538 1.38 10.19 -12.39
CA ARG A 538 0.48 11.33 -12.05
C ARG A 538 -0.73 11.01 -11.16
N THR A 539 -0.87 11.59 -9.96
CA THR A 539 -2.00 11.36 -9.03
C THR A 539 -3.38 11.94 -9.47
N VAL A 540 -4.49 11.16 -9.39
CA VAL A 540 -5.93 11.54 -9.56
C VAL A 540 -6.91 10.60 -8.78
N THR A 541 -7.31 10.89 -7.52
CA THR A 541 -8.18 10.01 -6.69
C THR A 541 -9.52 9.71 -7.33
N ALA A 542 -10.03 8.52 -6.99
CA ALA A 542 -11.34 8.08 -7.43
C ALA A 542 -12.26 7.48 -6.35
N ARG A 543 -11.76 6.98 -5.21
CA ARG A 543 -12.66 6.64 -4.09
C ARG A 543 -13.24 7.93 -3.51
N ASN A 544 -14.56 7.99 -3.41
CA ASN A 544 -15.37 9.08 -2.84
C ASN A 544 -15.30 10.43 -3.60
N ALA A 545 -14.45 10.56 -4.63
CA ALA A 545 -14.33 11.77 -5.47
C ALA A 545 -15.50 11.98 -6.45
N TYR A 546 -16.43 11.03 -6.55
CA TYR A 546 -17.64 11.20 -7.34
C TYR A 546 -18.80 10.46 -6.70
N GLY A 547 -19.97 11.08 -6.72
CA GLY A 547 -21.14 10.56 -6.04
C GLY A 547 -22.28 11.57 -6.03
N ALA A 548 -23.33 11.25 -5.28
CA ALA A 548 -24.21 12.30 -4.77
C ALA A 548 -24.05 12.46 -3.27
N TYR A 549 -24.17 13.71 -2.86
CA TYR A 549 -23.99 14.19 -1.50
C TYR A 549 -25.25 14.95 -1.13
N ALA A 550 -25.80 14.76 0.07
CA ALA A 550 -26.97 15.52 0.50
C ALA A 550 -26.62 16.47 1.65
N ALA A 551 -27.19 17.67 1.59
CA ALA A 551 -27.26 18.56 2.75
C ALA A 551 -28.32 18.02 3.72
N PHE A 552 -27.88 17.46 4.84
CA PHE A 552 -28.76 17.11 5.96
C PHE A 552 -28.81 18.26 6.97
N GLU A 553 -29.94 18.43 7.65
CA GLU A 553 -30.14 19.45 8.70
C GLU A 553 -29.43 19.03 10.00
N VAL A 554 -28.09 19.06 10.01
CA VAL A 554 -27.25 18.64 11.15
C VAL A 554 -27.03 19.76 12.17
N GLY A 555 -28.12 20.40 12.62
CA GLY A 555 -28.13 21.36 13.75
C GLY A 555 -27.25 22.62 13.63
N ARG A 556 -26.52 22.81 12.52
CA ARG A 556 -25.64 23.95 12.23
C ARG A 556 -26.34 24.95 11.29
N PRO A 557 -25.92 26.22 11.27
CA PRO A 557 -26.48 27.23 10.37
C PRO A 557 -26.17 27.00 8.89
N GLU A 558 -25.21 26.14 8.55
CA GLU A 558 -24.68 25.95 7.20
C GLU A 558 -24.89 24.51 6.67
N PRO A 559 -25.16 24.34 5.35
CA PRO A 559 -25.44 23.04 4.75
C PRO A 559 -24.15 22.25 4.50
N VAL A 560 -23.79 21.39 5.44
CA VAL A 560 -22.71 20.40 5.25
C VAL A 560 -23.18 19.29 4.32
N TYR A 561 -22.40 19.00 3.27
CA TYR A 561 -22.64 17.90 2.35
C TYR A 561 -21.92 16.65 2.84
N PHE A 562 -22.67 15.54 2.93
CA PHE A 562 -22.16 14.23 3.35
C PHE A 562 -22.20 13.26 2.18
N ASP A 563 -21.17 12.42 2.10
CA ASP A 563 -21.16 11.21 1.28
C ASP A 563 -22.39 10.33 1.62
N LEU A 564 -23.20 9.99 0.62
CA LEU A 564 -24.43 9.22 0.81
C LEU A 564 -24.21 7.71 0.95
N GLU A 565 -23.08 7.18 0.50
CA GLU A 565 -22.73 5.77 0.66
C GLU A 565 -22.14 5.51 2.04
N THR A 566 -21.03 6.19 2.36
CA THR A 566 -20.27 5.92 3.58
C THR A 566 -20.93 6.54 4.80
N ARG A 567 -21.65 7.65 4.62
CA ARG A 567 -22.20 8.53 5.69
C ARG A 567 -21.14 9.05 6.65
N SER A 568 -19.87 8.93 6.29
CA SER A 568 -18.73 9.41 7.05
C SER A 568 -18.16 10.65 6.37
N GLN A 569 -17.70 11.58 7.21
CA GLN A 569 -17.10 12.87 6.88
C GLN A 569 -18.07 13.90 6.24
N PRO A 570 -17.95 15.18 6.65
CA PRO A 570 -18.23 16.30 5.76
C PRO A 570 -17.42 16.19 4.47
N LEU A 571 -17.69 17.06 3.51
CA LEU A 571 -16.78 17.36 2.40
C LEU A 571 -15.48 18.08 2.84
N SER A 572 -14.96 17.79 4.05
CA SER A 572 -13.83 18.48 4.70
C SER A 572 -12.49 17.75 4.56
N ASP A 573 -12.47 16.47 4.16
CA ASP A 573 -11.23 15.68 4.07
C ASP A 573 -10.39 16.00 2.81
N PHE A 574 -10.68 17.13 2.17
CA PHE A 574 -9.73 17.88 1.35
C PHE A 574 -8.62 18.48 2.25
N ASN A 575 -7.80 17.62 2.85
CA ASN A 575 -6.74 17.97 3.83
C ASN A 575 -5.54 18.78 3.23
N GLN A 576 -5.77 19.54 2.16
CA GLN A 576 -4.90 20.60 1.62
C GLN A 576 -5.69 21.88 1.23
N LEU A 577 -6.97 21.96 1.59
CA LEU A 577 -7.88 23.08 1.33
C LEU A 577 -8.63 23.47 2.62
N ASP A 578 -7.88 23.85 3.67
CA ASP A 578 -8.41 24.39 4.93
C ASP A 578 -9.14 25.75 4.77
N ASP A 579 -9.36 26.22 3.53
CA ASP A 579 -9.95 27.51 3.12
C ASP A 579 -11.31 27.36 2.37
N VAL A 580 -11.89 26.15 2.26
CA VAL A 580 -13.10 25.89 1.44
C VAL A 580 -14.26 25.29 2.27
N ASP A 581 -14.86 26.12 3.13
CA ASP A 581 -15.96 25.75 4.03
C ASP A 581 -17.34 25.59 3.35
N THR A 582 -17.56 26.05 2.10
CA THR A 582 -18.89 26.05 1.47
C THR A 582 -18.94 25.74 -0.03
N LEU A 583 -20.10 25.20 -0.47
CA LEU A 583 -20.48 25.07 -1.89
C LEU A 583 -20.48 26.40 -2.67
N GLN A 584 -20.34 27.54 -2.00
CA GLN A 584 -20.31 28.85 -2.62
C GLN A 584 -18.88 29.18 -3.07
N GLU A 585 -17.84 28.77 -2.34
CA GLU A 585 -16.45 29.01 -2.78
C GLU A 585 -16.08 28.25 -4.06
N ILE A 586 -16.65 27.05 -4.28
CA ILE A 586 -16.46 26.36 -5.58
C ILE A 586 -17.09 27.12 -6.74
N VAL A 587 -18.01 28.07 -6.52
CA VAL A 587 -18.66 28.88 -7.57
C VAL A 587 -17.85 30.15 -7.84
N VAL A 588 -17.50 30.38 -9.11
CA VAL A 588 -16.60 31.45 -9.52
C VAL A 588 -17.30 32.82 -9.52
N GLY A 589 -16.91 33.65 -8.56
CA GLY A 589 -17.22 35.08 -8.49
C GLY A 589 -18.45 35.42 -7.64
N ALA A 590 -18.33 36.44 -6.80
CA ALA A 590 -19.33 36.83 -5.79
C ALA A 590 -20.77 37.02 -6.33
N ASP A 591 -20.92 37.56 -7.54
CA ASP A 591 -22.23 37.71 -8.20
C ASP A 591 -22.91 36.37 -8.53
N GLN A 592 -22.13 35.29 -8.77
CA GLN A 592 -22.65 33.94 -8.99
C GLN A 592 -22.94 33.25 -7.65
N GLN A 593 -22.06 33.43 -6.66
CA GLN A 593 -22.24 32.94 -5.30
C GLN A 593 -23.54 33.46 -4.67
N GLN A 594 -23.79 34.78 -4.74
CA GLN A 594 -25.03 35.37 -4.22
C GLN A 594 -26.28 34.85 -4.96
N LYS A 595 -26.20 34.63 -6.27
CA LYS A 595 -27.30 34.01 -7.05
C LYS A 595 -27.57 32.56 -6.62
N LEU A 596 -26.53 31.79 -6.29
CA LEU A 596 -26.70 30.43 -5.77
C LEU A 596 -27.39 30.47 -4.40
N ILE A 597 -26.96 31.36 -3.49
CA ILE A 597 -27.58 31.56 -2.18
C ILE A 597 -29.07 31.90 -2.32
N ASP A 598 -29.41 32.86 -3.20
CA ASP A 598 -30.80 33.29 -3.39
C ASP A 598 -31.66 32.20 -4.06
N LEU A 599 -31.08 31.41 -4.96
CA LEU A 599 -31.73 30.24 -5.53
C LEU A 599 -31.99 29.16 -4.47
N GLN A 600 -30.99 28.79 -3.66
CA GLN A 600 -31.12 27.82 -2.56
C GLN A 600 -32.21 28.27 -1.56
N ARG A 601 -32.23 29.56 -1.19
CA ARG A 601 -33.30 30.16 -0.37
C ARG A 601 -34.67 30.05 -1.01
N SER A 602 -34.79 30.24 -2.33
CA SER A 602 -36.07 30.09 -3.06
C SER A 602 -36.56 28.64 -3.18
N LEU A 603 -35.67 27.66 -3.05
CA LEU A 603 -35.98 26.23 -3.16
C LEU A 603 -36.31 25.61 -1.79
N ASN A 604 -35.94 26.25 -0.67
CA ASN A 604 -36.34 25.89 0.69
C ASN A 604 -37.89 25.77 0.78
N PRO A 605 -38.46 24.64 1.26
CA PRO A 605 -37.85 23.60 2.09
C PRO A 605 -37.30 22.36 1.38
N LYS A 606 -37.14 22.35 0.06
CA LYS A 606 -36.61 21.18 -0.69
C LYS A 606 -35.22 20.80 -0.21
N VAL A 607 -34.94 19.49 -0.16
CA VAL A 607 -33.60 18.96 0.16
C VAL A 607 -32.65 19.22 -1.01
N GLY A 608 -31.47 19.76 -0.73
CA GLY A 608 -30.40 19.95 -1.72
C GLY A 608 -29.55 18.70 -1.86
N VAL A 609 -29.48 18.15 -3.07
CA VAL A 609 -28.56 17.06 -3.44
C VAL A 609 -27.52 17.63 -4.39
N PHE A 610 -26.24 17.48 -4.07
CA PHE A 610 -25.11 17.77 -4.95
C PHE A 610 -24.65 16.48 -5.64
N TYR A 611 -24.28 16.51 -6.92
CA TYR A 611 -23.81 15.35 -7.68
C TYR A 611 -22.59 15.73 -8.52
N LEU A 612 -21.50 14.98 -8.41
CA LEU A 612 -20.28 15.25 -9.19
C LEU A 612 -20.15 14.29 -10.38
N TYR A 613 -20.25 14.84 -11.59
CA TYR A 613 -20.36 14.08 -12.84
C TYR A 613 -19.00 13.86 -13.54
N PRO A 614 -18.68 12.61 -13.95
CA PRO A 614 -17.46 12.28 -14.69
C PRO A 614 -17.56 12.63 -16.18
N GLU A 615 -17.11 13.82 -16.55
CA GLU A 615 -17.27 14.27 -17.95
C GLU A 615 -16.27 13.64 -18.94
N ASN A 616 -15.00 13.43 -18.57
CA ASN A 616 -13.99 12.93 -19.52
C ASN A 616 -13.85 11.38 -19.51
N GLU A 617 -13.49 10.80 -20.66
CA GLU A 617 -13.30 9.34 -20.78
C GLU A 617 -12.21 8.78 -19.84
N PRO A 618 -11.05 9.43 -19.63
CA PRO A 618 -10.03 8.91 -18.69
C PRO A 618 -10.56 8.68 -17.27
N ARG A 619 -11.42 9.58 -16.74
CA ARG A 619 -12.04 9.41 -15.41
C ARG A 619 -13.11 8.31 -15.39
N ARG A 620 -13.84 8.11 -16.49
CA ARG A 620 -14.75 6.96 -16.65
C ARG A 620 -13.99 5.65 -16.70
N GLY A 621 -12.85 5.63 -17.38
CA GLY A 621 -11.89 4.53 -17.38
C GLY A 621 -11.39 4.22 -15.97
N ALA A 622 -10.91 5.24 -15.24
CA ALA A 622 -10.49 5.08 -13.84
C ALA A 622 -11.59 4.47 -12.95
N ALA A 623 -12.84 4.95 -13.05
CA ALA A 623 -13.95 4.38 -12.30
C ALA A 623 -14.31 2.94 -12.72
N ALA A 624 -14.15 2.58 -14.00
CA ALA A 624 -14.35 1.22 -14.48
C ALA A 624 -13.27 0.22 -14.00
N LEU A 625 -12.07 0.74 -13.69
CA LEU A 625 -10.93 -0.03 -13.17
C LEU A 625 -10.93 -0.12 -11.63
N LEU A 626 -11.43 0.91 -10.95
CA LEU A 626 -11.40 1.04 -9.48
C LEU A 626 -12.76 0.75 -8.82
N GLY A 627 -13.84 0.66 -9.60
CA GLY A 627 -15.21 0.40 -9.14
C GLY A 627 -15.97 1.62 -8.62
N GLY A 628 -15.38 2.81 -8.70
CA GLY A 628 -15.87 4.00 -7.99
C GLY A 628 -15.79 3.75 -6.47
N CYS A 629 -16.96 3.61 -5.83
CA CYS A 629 -17.06 3.14 -4.45
C CYS A 629 -16.83 1.62 -4.28
N GLY A 630 -17.05 0.83 -5.33
CA GLY A 630 -16.84 -0.61 -5.37
C GLY A 630 -18.03 -1.49 -4.95
N LEU A 631 -19.18 -0.94 -4.53
CA LEU A 631 -20.29 -1.75 -3.98
C LEU A 631 -21.65 -1.50 -4.64
N LEU A 632 -22.29 -2.57 -5.16
CA LEU A 632 -23.65 -2.51 -5.71
C LEU A 632 -24.73 -2.41 -4.62
N GLU A 633 -25.93 -1.93 -4.97
CA GLU A 633 -27.06 -1.83 -4.03
C GLU A 633 -27.46 -3.21 -3.49
N ASN A 634 -27.51 -3.34 -2.16
CA ASN A 634 -28.10 -4.50 -1.50
C ASN A 634 -29.60 -4.65 -1.82
N TYR A 635 -30.01 -5.88 -2.11
CA TYR A 635 -31.36 -6.25 -2.51
C TYR A 635 -32.31 -6.33 -1.29
N PRO A 636 -33.39 -5.53 -1.26
CA PRO A 636 -34.41 -5.61 -0.22
C PRO A 636 -35.35 -6.82 -0.42
N ALA A 637 -36.09 -7.17 0.63
CA ALA A 637 -37.09 -8.24 0.59
C ALA A 637 -38.38 -7.86 -0.16
N ASP A 638 -38.68 -6.57 -0.34
CA ASP A 638 -39.81 -6.12 -1.15
C ASP A 638 -39.55 -6.40 -2.63
N GLY A 639 -40.38 -7.24 -3.26
CA GLY A 639 -40.17 -7.67 -4.64
C GLY A 639 -40.21 -6.55 -5.70
N ALA A 640 -40.94 -5.47 -5.45
CA ALA A 640 -41.04 -4.35 -6.38
C ALA A 640 -39.81 -3.42 -6.27
N VAL A 641 -39.35 -3.14 -5.04
CA VAL A 641 -38.08 -2.40 -4.83
C VAL A 641 -36.90 -3.26 -5.29
N ASN A 642 -36.90 -4.57 -5.00
CA ASN A 642 -35.89 -5.53 -5.44
C ASN A 642 -35.73 -5.56 -6.97
N ALA A 643 -36.82 -5.55 -7.73
CA ALA A 643 -36.77 -5.47 -9.19
C ALA A 643 -36.15 -4.16 -9.70
N ARG A 644 -36.38 -3.03 -9.02
CA ARG A 644 -35.77 -1.73 -9.37
C ARG A 644 -34.29 -1.67 -9.02
N VAL A 645 -33.94 -2.12 -7.81
CA VAL A 645 -32.55 -2.33 -7.38
C VAL A 645 -31.81 -3.24 -8.35
N HIS A 646 -32.45 -4.31 -8.85
CA HIS A 646 -31.88 -5.17 -9.87
C HIS A 646 -31.54 -4.41 -11.15
N ALA A 647 -32.51 -3.64 -11.67
CA ALA A 647 -32.31 -2.86 -12.89
C ALA A 647 -31.15 -1.86 -12.74
N ARG A 648 -31.08 -1.12 -11.62
CA ARG A 648 -30.01 -0.16 -11.35
C ARG A 648 -28.64 -0.85 -11.24
N ASN A 649 -28.53 -1.92 -10.46
CA ASN A 649 -27.29 -2.70 -10.35
C ASN A 649 -26.80 -3.25 -11.70
N ARG A 650 -27.73 -3.71 -12.56
CA ARG A 650 -27.41 -4.17 -13.92
C ARG A 650 -26.92 -3.03 -14.80
N MET A 651 -27.55 -1.85 -14.73
CA MET A 651 -27.11 -0.66 -15.48
C MET A 651 -25.69 -0.24 -15.08
N THR A 652 -25.41 -0.11 -13.77
CA THR A 652 -24.07 0.14 -13.23
C THR A 652 -23.04 -0.83 -13.82
N ALA A 653 -23.31 -2.14 -13.69
CA ALA A 653 -22.45 -3.21 -14.17
C ALA A 653 -22.16 -3.12 -15.67
N GLN A 654 -23.21 -2.98 -16.49
CA GLN A 654 -23.11 -2.93 -17.95
C GLN A 654 -22.28 -1.76 -18.47
N ALA A 655 -22.28 -0.64 -17.73
CA ALA A 655 -21.67 0.59 -18.21
C ALA A 655 -20.31 0.89 -17.57
N ALA A 656 -20.02 0.36 -16.37
CA ALA A 656 -18.63 0.16 -15.93
C ALA A 656 -17.89 -0.73 -16.94
N ASN A 657 -18.52 -1.84 -17.36
CA ASN A 657 -18.05 -2.66 -18.47
C ASN A 657 -17.90 -1.84 -19.78
N ALA A 658 -18.90 -1.05 -20.19
CA ALA A 658 -18.79 -0.24 -21.40
C ALA A 658 -17.62 0.77 -21.36
N ALA A 659 -17.37 1.42 -20.22
CA ALA A 659 -16.22 2.31 -20.04
C ALA A 659 -14.88 1.54 -20.05
N TYR A 660 -14.84 0.34 -19.45
CA TYR A 660 -13.69 -0.56 -19.55
C TYR A 660 -13.40 -1.00 -21.00
N ARG A 661 -14.42 -1.15 -21.86
CA ARG A 661 -14.20 -1.40 -23.30
C ARG A 661 -13.51 -0.23 -24.01
N SER A 662 -13.76 1.02 -23.63
CA SER A 662 -12.99 2.18 -24.14
C SER A 662 -11.52 2.05 -23.72
N VAL A 663 -11.24 1.82 -22.43
CA VAL A 663 -9.87 1.63 -21.91
C VAL A 663 -9.13 0.49 -22.63
N ILE A 664 -9.81 -0.64 -22.88
CA ILE A 664 -9.25 -1.77 -23.61
C ILE A 664 -9.04 -1.45 -25.09
N SER A 665 -9.84 -0.57 -25.70
CA SER A 665 -9.58 -0.12 -27.07
C SER A 665 -8.36 0.81 -27.13
N GLU A 666 -8.26 1.80 -26.25
CA GLU A 666 -7.08 2.68 -26.15
C GLU A 666 -5.79 1.89 -25.89
N TYR A 667 -5.84 0.89 -25.02
CA TYR A 667 -4.71 -0.02 -24.77
C TYR A 667 -4.35 -0.84 -26.01
N VAL A 668 -5.33 -1.36 -26.75
CA VAL A 668 -5.08 -2.10 -28.01
C VAL A 668 -4.45 -1.19 -29.06
N ASP A 669 -4.95 0.04 -29.22
CA ASP A 669 -4.38 1.02 -30.15
C ASP A 669 -2.91 1.36 -29.75
N GLY A 670 -2.64 1.45 -28.44
CA GLY A 670 -1.29 1.58 -27.89
C GLY A 670 -0.38 0.39 -28.22
N VAL A 671 -0.86 -0.85 -28.06
CA VAL A 671 -0.14 -2.07 -28.45
C VAL A 671 0.15 -2.09 -29.95
N GLU A 672 -0.83 -1.75 -30.79
CA GLU A 672 -0.67 -1.74 -32.25
C GLU A 672 0.39 -0.72 -32.71
N ALA A 673 0.49 0.42 -32.03
CA ALA A 673 1.47 1.48 -32.29
C ALA A 673 2.92 1.18 -31.86
N VAL A 674 3.13 0.17 -31.00
CA VAL A 674 4.47 -0.22 -30.53
C VAL A 674 5.34 -0.78 -31.68
N THR A 675 6.64 -0.46 -31.66
CA THR A 675 7.61 -0.92 -32.68
C THR A 675 8.78 -1.76 -32.12
N THR A 676 8.83 -2.00 -30.81
CA THR A 676 9.88 -2.81 -30.16
C THR A 676 9.31 -3.61 -28.99
N VAL A 677 9.94 -4.73 -28.65
CA VAL A 677 9.53 -5.55 -27.49
C VAL A 677 9.68 -4.78 -26.17
N GLN A 678 10.67 -3.88 -26.05
CA GLN A 678 10.82 -3.01 -24.87
C GLN A 678 9.61 -2.07 -24.74
N ALA A 679 9.24 -1.34 -25.79
CA ALA A 679 8.09 -0.45 -25.75
C ALA A 679 6.75 -1.20 -25.53
N LEU A 680 6.70 -2.51 -25.81
CA LEU A 680 5.57 -3.35 -25.40
C LEU A 680 5.62 -3.61 -23.88
N HIS A 681 6.78 -3.96 -23.31
CA HIS A 681 6.95 -4.08 -21.85
C HIS A 681 6.60 -2.77 -21.12
N ASP A 682 7.07 -1.62 -21.63
CA ASP A 682 6.86 -0.29 -21.04
C ASP A 682 5.37 0.10 -20.97
N LEU A 683 4.52 -0.47 -21.84
CA LEU A 683 3.07 -0.26 -21.83
C LEU A 683 2.37 -0.97 -20.66
N GLY A 684 3.02 -1.98 -20.06
CA GLY A 684 2.47 -2.77 -18.97
C GLY A 684 1.32 -3.71 -19.38
N PRO A 685 0.85 -4.59 -18.48
CA PRO A 685 -0.26 -5.50 -18.76
C PRO A 685 -1.58 -4.73 -18.92
N PRO A 686 -2.53 -5.25 -19.72
CA PRO A 686 -3.87 -4.68 -19.74
C PRO A 686 -4.50 -4.81 -18.35
N MET A 687 -4.92 -3.68 -17.81
CA MET A 687 -5.58 -3.61 -16.51
C MET A 687 -6.87 -4.46 -16.54
N GLN A 688 -7.23 -5.07 -15.41
CA GLN A 688 -8.47 -5.84 -15.28
C GLN A 688 -9.65 -4.90 -14.96
N PRO A 689 -10.89 -5.25 -15.35
CA PRO A 689 -12.05 -4.46 -14.94
C PRO A 689 -12.29 -4.64 -13.44
N TYR A 690 -12.87 -3.62 -12.81
CA TYR A 690 -13.42 -3.83 -11.47
C TYR A 690 -14.63 -4.77 -11.56
N ILE A 691 -14.55 -5.91 -10.87
CA ILE A 691 -15.68 -6.83 -10.72
C ILE A 691 -16.35 -6.51 -9.38
N PHE A 692 -17.54 -5.93 -9.44
CA PHE A 692 -18.33 -5.65 -8.25
C PHE A 692 -18.70 -6.95 -7.53
N PRO A 693 -18.57 -7.00 -6.19
CA PRO A 693 -19.02 -8.15 -5.42
C PRO A 693 -20.53 -8.32 -5.57
N THR A 694 -21.00 -9.56 -5.45
CA THR A 694 -22.45 -9.84 -5.45
C THR A 694 -23.09 -9.19 -4.22
N PRO A 695 -24.01 -8.22 -4.36
CA PRO A 695 -24.55 -7.51 -3.22
C PRO A 695 -25.53 -8.38 -2.43
N ALA A 696 -25.67 -8.09 -1.15
CA ALA A 696 -26.44 -8.92 -0.22
C ALA A 696 -27.91 -9.02 -0.64
N GLY A 697 -28.52 -10.19 -0.44
CA GLY A 697 -29.90 -10.48 -0.83
C GLY A 697 -30.10 -10.82 -2.31
N ALA A 698 -29.04 -10.81 -3.15
CA ALA A 698 -29.13 -11.24 -4.54
C ALA A 698 -29.54 -12.71 -4.64
N THR A 699 -30.57 -13.01 -5.43
CA THR A 699 -30.84 -14.40 -5.82
C THR A 699 -29.74 -14.91 -6.77
N ARG A 700 -29.55 -16.23 -6.83
CA ARG A 700 -28.58 -16.86 -7.76
C ARG A 700 -28.78 -16.42 -9.22
N ALA A 701 -30.02 -16.19 -9.65
CA ALA A 701 -30.33 -15.71 -10.99
C ALA A 701 -29.84 -14.26 -11.20
N GLN A 702 -30.03 -13.38 -10.21
CA GLN A 702 -29.58 -11.98 -10.26
C GLN A 702 -28.06 -11.90 -10.20
N ALA A 703 -27.40 -12.72 -9.36
CA ALA A 703 -25.95 -12.80 -9.29
C ALA A 703 -25.33 -13.25 -10.63
N LEU A 704 -25.92 -14.26 -11.29
CA LEU A 704 -25.48 -14.70 -12.63
C LEU A 704 -25.70 -13.64 -13.71
N GLN A 705 -26.79 -12.85 -13.65
CA GLN A 705 -27.02 -11.74 -14.57
C GLN A 705 -26.00 -10.61 -14.35
N LEU A 706 -25.76 -10.20 -13.09
CA LEU A 706 -24.74 -9.20 -12.76
C LEU A 706 -23.33 -9.64 -13.19
N LEU A 707 -22.97 -10.92 -12.97
CA LEU A 707 -21.70 -11.45 -13.45
C LEU A 707 -21.60 -11.40 -14.97
N GLY A 708 -22.66 -11.75 -15.70
CA GLY A 708 -22.70 -11.66 -17.16
C GLY A 708 -22.67 -10.22 -17.70
N ASP A 709 -23.27 -9.26 -16.99
CA ASP A 709 -23.19 -7.84 -17.33
C ASP A 709 -21.78 -7.26 -17.13
N GLN A 710 -20.97 -7.86 -16.23
CA GLN A 710 -19.59 -7.47 -15.93
C GLN A 710 -18.52 -8.34 -16.63
N SER A 711 -18.91 -9.40 -17.33
CA SER A 711 -17.98 -10.47 -17.78
C SER A 711 -17.10 -10.11 -18.99
N GLU A 712 -16.78 -8.83 -19.19
CA GLU A 712 -15.88 -8.42 -20.26
C GLU A 712 -14.44 -8.82 -19.92
N SER A 713 -13.78 -9.45 -20.88
CA SER A 713 -12.45 -9.98 -20.66
C SER A 713 -11.39 -9.04 -21.23
N SER A 714 -10.29 -8.87 -20.50
CA SER A 714 -9.02 -8.37 -21.04
C SER A 714 -8.48 -9.21 -22.22
N PHE A 715 -9.11 -10.35 -22.57
CA PHE A 715 -8.74 -11.22 -23.69
C PHE A 715 -8.51 -10.47 -25.02
N ARG A 716 -9.28 -9.41 -25.36
CA ARG A 716 -9.01 -8.63 -26.60
C ARG A 716 -7.64 -7.97 -26.55
N ALA A 717 -7.28 -7.36 -25.42
CA ALA A 717 -5.97 -6.75 -25.22
C ALA A 717 -4.86 -7.81 -25.15
N TRP A 718 -5.04 -8.91 -24.42
CA TRP A 718 -4.08 -10.01 -24.38
C TRP A 718 -3.85 -10.66 -25.75
N LYS A 719 -4.89 -10.74 -26.59
CA LYS A 719 -4.80 -11.17 -27.98
C LYS A 719 -3.94 -10.19 -28.79
N ALA A 720 -4.20 -8.89 -28.70
CA ALA A 720 -3.40 -7.87 -29.37
C ALA A 720 -1.93 -7.91 -28.93
N VAL A 721 -1.64 -8.06 -27.63
CA VAL A 721 -0.26 -8.23 -27.10
C VAL A 721 0.41 -9.48 -27.69
N SER A 722 -0.30 -10.60 -27.77
CA SER A 722 0.21 -11.86 -28.34
C SER A 722 0.48 -11.74 -29.86
N GLU A 723 -0.42 -11.09 -30.60
CA GLU A 723 -0.26 -10.82 -32.03
C GLU A 723 0.89 -9.85 -32.29
N LYS A 724 1.00 -8.79 -31.50
CA LYS A 724 2.08 -7.80 -31.60
C LYS A 724 3.45 -8.37 -31.23
N LEU A 725 3.52 -9.18 -30.18
CA LEU A 725 4.77 -9.85 -29.82
C LEU A 725 5.22 -10.79 -30.95
N ALA A 726 4.29 -11.52 -31.56
CA ALA A 726 4.59 -12.36 -32.72
C ALA A 726 5.08 -11.54 -33.94
N GLU A 727 4.45 -10.41 -34.26
CA GLU A 727 4.89 -9.45 -35.28
C GLU A 727 6.34 -8.97 -35.03
N LEU A 728 6.61 -8.46 -33.82
CA LEU A 728 7.90 -7.90 -33.41
C LEU A 728 9.04 -8.93 -33.44
N GLU A 729 8.72 -10.21 -33.29
CA GLU A 729 9.67 -11.33 -33.35
C GLU A 729 9.72 -12.02 -34.73
N ASN A 730 8.95 -11.55 -35.72
CA ASN A 730 8.79 -12.18 -37.04
C ASN A 730 8.33 -13.65 -36.97
N ARG A 731 7.32 -13.90 -36.12
CA ARG A 731 6.70 -15.22 -35.88
C ARG A 731 5.20 -15.16 -36.19
N HIS A 732 4.61 -16.28 -36.57
CA HIS A 732 3.15 -16.41 -36.64
C HIS A 732 2.55 -16.44 -35.22
N SER A 733 1.44 -15.74 -35.02
CA SER A 733 0.74 -15.70 -33.72
C SER A 733 0.08 -17.06 -33.41
N SER A 734 0.04 -17.45 -32.13
CA SER A 734 -0.51 -18.76 -31.76
C SER A 734 -2.01 -18.82 -31.99
N GLY A 735 -2.48 -19.89 -32.64
CA GLY A 735 -3.86 -20.03 -33.12
C GLY A 735 -4.14 -19.42 -34.50
N SER A 736 -3.17 -18.73 -35.12
CA SER A 736 -3.31 -18.27 -36.51
C SER A 736 -3.37 -19.44 -37.50
N MET A 737 -3.98 -19.18 -38.66
CA MET A 737 -3.93 -20.04 -39.84
C MET A 737 -3.34 -19.23 -40.99
N PHE A 738 -2.48 -19.86 -41.79
CA PHE A 738 -1.82 -19.23 -42.93
C PHE A 738 -1.61 -20.21 -44.09
N PHE A 739 -1.54 -19.67 -45.30
CA PHE A 739 -1.23 -20.40 -46.53
C PHE A 739 0.26 -20.27 -46.84
N ARG A 740 1.01 -21.36 -46.71
CA ARG A 740 2.43 -21.42 -47.08
C ARG A 740 2.56 -21.82 -48.54
N THR A 741 3.14 -20.93 -49.34
CA THR A 741 3.58 -21.22 -50.71
C THR A 741 5.09 -21.25 -50.76
N LYS A 742 5.68 -22.39 -51.13
CA LYS A 742 7.13 -22.58 -51.22
C LYS A 742 7.58 -22.88 -52.64
N PHE A 743 8.56 -22.12 -53.11
CA PHE A 743 9.24 -22.31 -54.38
C PHE A 743 10.66 -22.79 -54.11
N GLU A 744 10.98 -24.02 -54.48
CA GLU A 744 12.34 -24.57 -54.33
C GLU A 744 12.99 -24.72 -55.72
N PHE A 745 14.18 -24.14 -55.89
CA PHE A 745 15.01 -24.30 -57.08
C PHE A 745 16.30 -25.03 -56.69
N ALA A 746 16.44 -26.28 -57.13
CA ALA A 746 17.70 -27.02 -56.99
C ALA A 746 18.57 -26.79 -58.24
N SER A 747 19.81 -26.35 -58.01
CA SER A 747 20.83 -26.16 -59.05
C SER A 747 22.14 -26.86 -58.65
N ALA A 748 22.89 -27.31 -59.64
CA ALA A 748 24.27 -27.74 -59.41
C ALA A 748 25.12 -26.51 -59.11
N VAL A 749 25.64 -26.41 -57.88
CA VAL A 749 26.51 -25.30 -57.48
C VAL A 749 27.94 -25.80 -57.48
N ASN A 750 28.77 -25.21 -58.35
CA ASN A 750 30.21 -25.40 -58.36
C ASN A 750 30.83 -24.69 -57.14
N SER A 751 30.67 -25.29 -55.97
CA SER A 751 31.31 -24.84 -54.73
C SER A 751 32.81 -25.17 -54.72
N PRO A 752 33.69 -24.29 -54.21
CA PRO A 752 35.11 -24.58 -54.00
C PRO A 752 35.37 -25.79 -53.07
N VAL A 753 34.37 -26.20 -52.28
CA VAL A 753 34.47 -27.27 -51.26
C VAL A 753 34.04 -28.64 -51.80
N GLY A 754 33.77 -28.75 -53.10
CA GLY A 754 33.30 -29.97 -53.78
C GLY A 754 31.93 -29.79 -54.43
N GLY A 755 31.69 -30.53 -55.51
CA GLY A 755 30.43 -30.41 -56.27
C GLY A 755 29.23 -30.85 -55.45
N GLY A 756 28.35 -29.90 -55.11
CA GLY A 756 27.13 -30.13 -54.36
C GLY A 756 25.91 -29.51 -55.05
N THR A 757 24.72 -30.00 -54.70
CA THR A 757 23.47 -29.33 -55.07
C THR A 757 23.21 -28.20 -54.09
N GLY A 758 23.15 -26.96 -54.61
CA GLY A 758 22.63 -25.83 -53.87
C GLY A 758 21.13 -25.69 -54.12
N LYS A 759 20.39 -25.34 -53.08
CA LYS A 759 18.94 -25.19 -53.12
C LYS A 759 18.59 -23.77 -52.68
N VAL A 760 17.83 -23.07 -53.50
CA VAL A 760 17.25 -21.77 -53.13
C VAL A 760 15.77 -21.98 -52.90
N SER A 761 15.32 -21.73 -51.68
CA SER A 761 13.93 -21.77 -51.27
C SER A 761 13.39 -20.34 -51.10
N PHE A 762 12.19 -20.08 -51.59
CA PHE A 762 11.40 -18.90 -51.25
C PHE A 762 10.10 -19.38 -50.61
N ASN A 763 9.89 -19.06 -49.33
CA ASN A 763 8.63 -19.27 -48.61
C ASN A 763 7.85 -17.95 -48.60
N PHE A 764 6.57 -18.02 -48.93
CA PHE A 764 5.60 -16.94 -48.79
C PHE A 764 4.45 -17.45 -47.93
N ASP A 765 4.29 -16.91 -46.74
CA ASP A 765 3.21 -17.25 -45.84
C ASP A 765 2.18 -16.11 -45.87
N ILE A 766 0.93 -16.46 -46.23
CA ILE A 766 -0.17 -15.53 -46.44
C ILE A 766 -1.23 -15.80 -45.38
N GLY A 767 -1.59 -14.79 -44.59
CA GLY A 767 -2.58 -14.91 -43.53
C GLY A 767 -3.99 -15.22 -44.06
N THR A 768 -4.89 -15.63 -43.18
CA THR A 768 -6.32 -15.81 -43.54
C THR A 768 -7.03 -14.53 -43.96
N ASP A 769 -6.46 -13.38 -43.65
CA ASP A 769 -6.90 -12.05 -44.10
C ASP A 769 -6.46 -11.71 -45.54
N GLY A 770 -5.56 -12.52 -46.12
CA GLY A 770 -5.01 -12.36 -47.46
C GLY A 770 -3.74 -11.50 -47.54
N TYR A 771 -3.21 -11.02 -46.41
CA TYR A 771 -1.95 -10.26 -46.38
C TYR A 771 -0.73 -11.20 -46.29
N LEU A 772 0.41 -10.73 -46.80
CA LEU A 772 1.67 -11.47 -46.78
C LEU A 772 2.31 -11.31 -45.40
N GLU A 773 2.16 -12.32 -44.53
CA GLU A 773 2.69 -12.31 -43.16
C GLU A 773 4.20 -12.48 -43.13
N LYS A 774 4.75 -13.39 -43.95
CA LYS A 774 6.19 -13.70 -43.92
C LYS A 774 6.72 -14.01 -45.32
N THR A 775 7.89 -13.47 -45.63
CA THR A 775 8.70 -13.90 -46.78
C THR A 775 10.06 -14.35 -46.29
N GLU A 776 10.42 -15.60 -46.56
CA GLU A 776 11.71 -16.17 -46.17
C GLU A 776 12.45 -16.66 -47.41
N ARG A 777 13.71 -16.24 -47.55
CA ARG A 777 14.63 -16.75 -48.57
C ARG A 777 15.69 -17.58 -47.87
N THR A 778 15.77 -18.87 -48.20
CA THR A 778 16.75 -19.78 -47.63
C THR A 778 17.68 -20.26 -48.76
N VAL A 779 18.99 -20.05 -48.60
CA VAL A 779 20.00 -20.60 -49.52
C VAL A 779 20.71 -21.74 -48.79
N GLU A 780 20.42 -22.98 -49.17
CA GLU A 780 20.91 -24.19 -48.52
C GLU A 780 21.99 -24.84 -49.40
N ALA A 781 23.17 -25.08 -48.83
CA ALA A 781 24.19 -25.93 -49.42
C ALA A 781 24.17 -27.32 -48.77
N ALA A 782 23.99 -28.37 -49.58
CA ALA A 782 24.12 -29.74 -49.09
C ALA A 782 25.61 -30.08 -48.89
N VAL A 783 26.01 -30.41 -47.66
CA VAL A 783 27.38 -30.80 -47.31
C VAL A 783 27.39 -32.30 -46.97
N GLY A 784 28.20 -33.08 -47.68
CA GLY A 784 28.24 -34.54 -47.55
C GLY A 784 28.64 -35.04 -46.14
N PRO A 785 28.42 -36.34 -45.82
CA PRO A 785 28.74 -37.45 -46.72
C PRO A 785 27.54 -38.25 -47.27
N GLY A 786 27.81 -39.15 -48.22
CA GLY A 786 26.81 -40.02 -48.85
C GLY A 786 26.11 -40.97 -47.88
N GLY A 787 24.87 -41.33 -48.23
CA GLY A 787 23.92 -41.99 -47.32
C GLY A 787 24.44 -43.23 -46.60
N VAL A 788 24.29 -43.23 -45.28
CA VAL A 788 24.59 -44.37 -44.40
C VAL A 788 23.49 -45.43 -44.55
N THR A 789 23.80 -46.53 -45.23
CA THR A 789 22.89 -47.68 -45.34
C THR A 789 22.79 -48.42 -44.01
N ILE A 790 21.65 -48.28 -43.31
CA ILE A 790 21.40 -48.96 -42.02
C ILE A 790 21.25 -50.48 -42.24
N PRO A 791 22.16 -51.34 -41.74
CA PRO A 791 22.08 -52.77 -41.96
C PRO A 791 21.00 -53.40 -41.06
N GLY A 792 19.83 -53.68 -41.62
CA GLY A 792 18.74 -54.33 -40.86
C GLY A 792 17.35 -54.20 -41.46
N LEU A 793 17.05 -53.13 -42.20
CA LEU A 793 15.78 -52.98 -42.92
C LEU A 793 15.70 -53.94 -44.11
N ARG A 794 15.30 -55.18 -43.84
CA ARG A 794 14.97 -56.15 -44.89
C ARG A 794 13.64 -55.77 -45.52
N SER A 795 13.73 -55.28 -46.76
CA SER A 795 12.67 -54.88 -47.72
C SER A 795 12.20 -53.41 -47.72
N ALA A 796 12.29 -52.81 -48.92
CA ALA A 796 11.54 -51.65 -49.43
C ALA A 796 11.72 -50.25 -48.81
N GLY A 797 12.63 -50.05 -47.84
CA GLY A 797 12.93 -48.74 -47.25
C GLY A 797 14.33 -48.19 -47.56
N THR A 798 14.45 -46.86 -47.70
CA THR A 798 15.75 -46.13 -47.78
C THR A 798 15.80 -45.06 -46.69
N ALA A 799 16.84 -45.09 -45.85
CA ALA A 799 17.13 -44.02 -44.90
C ALA A 799 18.34 -43.19 -45.39
N GLN A 800 18.26 -41.87 -45.29
CA GLN A 800 19.33 -40.93 -45.64
C GLN A 800 19.44 -39.86 -44.55
N LEU A 801 20.66 -39.61 -44.07
CA LEU A 801 20.96 -38.42 -43.27
C LEU A 801 21.49 -37.34 -44.22
N LYS A 802 20.91 -36.15 -44.17
CA LYS A 802 21.29 -34.97 -44.94
C LYS A 802 21.73 -33.88 -43.99
N ARG A 803 22.82 -33.18 -44.31
CA ARG A 803 23.23 -31.94 -43.65
C ARG A 803 23.09 -30.78 -44.62
N GLU A 804 22.20 -29.86 -44.29
CA GLU A 804 21.99 -28.60 -45.00
C GLU A 804 22.65 -27.49 -44.18
N VAL A 805 23.36 -26.57 -44.85
CA VAL A 805 23.91 -25.37 -44.21
C VAL A 805 23.26 -24.15 -44.86
N ASN A 806 22.62 -23.31 -44.06
CA ASN A 806 22.14 -22.01 -44.51
C ASN A 806 23.38 -21.14 -44.81
N VAL A 807 23.55 -20.76 -46.07
CA VAL A 807 24.72 -20.02 -46.56
C VAL A 807 24.74 -18.57 -46.04
N GLU A 808 23.59 -18.03 -45.64
CA GLU A 808 23.46 -16.66 -45.14
C GLU A 808 23.63 -16.58 -43.61
N THR A 809 23.09 -17.53 -42.84
CA THR A 809 23.19 -17.54 -41.36
C THR A 809 24.29 -18.43 -40.80
N GLY A 810 24.81 -19.38 -41.59
CA GLY A 810 25.77 -20.41 -41.14
C GLY A 810 25.13 -21.55 -40.34
N GLU A 811 23.81 -21.54 -40.11
CA GLU A 811 23.12 -22.56 -39.33
C GLU A 811 23.10 -23.91 -40.04
N THR A 812 23.34 -24.98 -39.28
CA THR A 812 23.35 -26.36 -39.77
C THR A 812 22.06 -27.09 -39.41
N LYS A 813 21.43 -27.71 -40.40
CA LYS A 813 20.22 -28.54 -40.26
C LYS A 813 20.54 -29.99 -40.65
N ASP A 814 20.41 -30.89 -39.69
CA ASP A 814 20.54 -32.33 -39.91
C ASP A 814 19.15 -32.95 -40.06
N THR A 815 18.86 -33.53 -41.23
CA THR A 815 17.57 -34.13 -41.58
C THR A 815 17.72 -35.62 -41.84
N LEU A 816 17.00 -36.46 -41.11
CA LEU A 816 16.84 -37.89 -41.38
C LEU A 816 15.60 -38.11 -42.25
N GLU A 817 15.78 -38.52 -43.51
CA GLU A 817 14.70 -38.91 -44.42
C GLU A 817 14.61 -40.43 -44.53
N VAL A 818 13.42 -40.99 -44.29
CA VAL A 818 13.08 -42.41 -44.44
C VAL A 818 11.99 -42.55 -45.48
N GLY A 819 12.35 -43.04 -46.66
CA GLY A 819 11.43 -43.41 -47.73
C GLY A 819 10.98 -44.86 -47.61
N LEU A 820 9.68 -45.11 -47.80
CA LEU A 820 9.06 -46.43 -47.90
C LEU A 820 8.30 -46.54 -49.22
N SER A 821 8.52 -47.62 -49.98
CA SER A 821 7.82 -47.84 -51.25
C SER A 821 7.00 -49.13 -51.23
N ARG A 822 5.71 -49.05 -51.63
CA ARG A 822 4.84 -50.24 -51.74
C ARG A 822 3.83 -50.07 -52.86
N GLY A 823 3.90 -50.93 -53.87
CA GLY A 823 2.93 -50.96 -54.98
C GLY A 823 2.88 -49.66 -55.80
N GLY A 824 4.04 -49.08 -56.13
CA GLY A 824 4.15 -47.83 -56.90
C GLY A 824 3.82 -46.55 -56.12
N LYS A 825 3.47 -46.65 -54.83
CA LYS A 825 3.29 -45.50 -53.94
C LYS A 825 4.52 -45.36 -53.04
N SER A 826 5.08 -44.15 -53.00
CA SER A 826 6.09 -43.74 -52.04
C SER A 826 5.44 -43.02 -50.86
N TYR A 827 5.96 -43.28 -49.67
CA TYR A 827 5.73 -42.51 -48.46
C TYR A 827 7.10 -42.06 -47.95
N GLY A 828 7.23 -40.83 -47.48
CA GLY A 828 8.45 -40.31 -46.88
C GLY A 828 8.19 -39.82 -45.46
N PHE A 829 9.17 -40.00 -44.58
CA PHE A 829 9.19 -39.42 -43.24
C PHE A 829 10.50 -38.67 -43.08
N GLU A 830 10.44 -37.38 -42.82
CA GLU A 830 11.60 -36.54 -42.50
C GLU A 830 11.49 -36.10 -41.05
N ALA A 831 12.60 -36.17 -40.32
CA ALA A 831 12.75 -35.56 -39.00
C ALA A 831 14.06 -34.77 -38.98
N ALA A 832 13.98 -33.49 -38.65
CA ALA A 832 15.10 -32.56 -38.71
C ALA A 832 15.49 -32.00 -37.33
N SER A 833 16.76 -31.61 -37.19
CA SER A 833 17.33 -31.08 -35.94
C SER A 833 16.69 -29.77 -35.48
N ASP A 834 16.07 -29.02 -36.39
CA ASP A 834 15.26 -27.83 -36.12
C ASP A 834 13.89 -28.15 -35.49
N GLY A 835 13.56 -29.44 -35.30
CA GLY A 835 12.30 -29.90 -34.73
C GLY A 835 11.18 -30.10 -35.75
N ASN A 836 11.44 -29.90 -37.05
CA ASN A 836 10.48 -30.17 -38.12
C ASN A 836 10.36 -31.67 -38.41
N VAL A 837 9.12 -32.17 -38.40
CA VAL A 837 8.74 -33.53 -38.77
C VAL A 837 7.77 -33.46 -39.94
N LYS A 838 8.13 -34.05 -41.08
CA LYS A 838 7.35 -34.02 -42.32
C LYS A 838 7.05 -35.42 -42.84
N MET A 839 5.77 -35.72 -43.07
CA MET A 839 5.32 -36.94 -43.72
C MET A 839 4.90 -36.61 -45.15
N LYS A 840 5.57 -37.19 -46.15
CA LYS A 840 5.23 -37.11 -47.57
C LYS A 840 4.33 -38.30 -47.93
N GLY A 841 3.16 -38.02 -48.48
CA GLY A 841 2.23 -39.00 -49.03
C GLY A 841 2.40 -39.21 -50.54
N PRO A 842 1.64 -40.14 -51.13
CA PRO A 842 1.63 -40.34 -52.58
C PRO A 842 1.08 -39.10 -53.30
N TYR A 843 1.51 -38.91 -54.55
CA TYR A 843 1.13 -37.77 -55.40
C TYR A 843 1.63 -36.40 -54.89
N GLY A 844 2.64 -36.38 -54.03
CA GLY A 844 3.26 -35.15 -53.54
C GLY A 844 2.53 -34.46 -52.39
N THR A 845 1.51 -35.11 -51.80
CA THR A 845 0.89 -34.57 -50.58
C THR A 845 1.89 -34.58 -49.42
N TYR A 846 1.75 -33.67 -48.48
CA TYR A 846 2.54 -33.69 -47.24
C TYR A 846 1.74 -33.19 -46.05
N SER A 847 2.08 -33.70 -44.87
CA SER A 847 1.82 -33.01 -43.60
C SER A 847 3.16 -32.68 -42.94
N GLU A 848 3.30 -31.51 -42.37
CA GLU A 848 4.48 -31.14 -41.57
C GLU A 848 4.09 -30.55 -40.22
N PHE A 849 4.96 -30.72 -39.23
CA PHE A 849 4.83 -30.14 -37.91
C PHE A 849 6.21 -29.78 -37.36
N ASN A 850 6.42 -28.51 -37.03
CA ASN A 850 7.61 -28.03 -36.34
C ASN A 850 7.35 -27.96 -34.84
N SER A 851 7.96 -28.86 -34.09
CA SER A 851 7.81 -28.95 -32.64
C SER A 851 8.38 -27.75 -31.86
N ARG A 852 9.23 -26.90 -32.46
CA ARG A 852 9.76 -25.69 -31.82
C ARG A 852 8.95 -24.43 -32.08
N THR A 853 8.37 -24.28 -33.28
CA THR A 853 7.50 -23.12 -33.59
C THR A 853 6.02 -23.40 -33.37
N ALA A 854 5.67 -24.67 -33.15
CA ALA A 854 4.32 -25.23 -33.08
C ALA A 854 3.50 -25.08 -34.38
N GLU A 855 4.13 -24.69 -35.49
CA GLU A 855 3.51 -24.69 -36.82
C GLU A 855 3.22 -26.12 -37.28
N GLY A 856 1.96 -26.42 -37.61
CA GLY A 856 1.54 -27.66 -38.27
C GLY A 856 0.78 -27.34 -39.56
N GLY A 857 0.79 -28.24 -40.54
CA GLY A 857 0.03 -28.02 -41.77
C GLY A 857 -0.02 -29.21 -42.71
N TYR A 858 -0.85 -29.07 -43.74
CA TYR A 858 -1.01 -30.06 -44.81
C TYR A 858 -1.05 -29.37 -46.17
N GLY A 859 -0.41 -29.96 -47.17
CA GLY A 859 -0.32 -29.39 -48.50
C GLY A 859 0.01 -30.38 -49.61
N LEU A 860 0.32 -29.82 -50.77
CA LEU A 860 0.73 -30.52 -51.99
C LEU A 860 2.02 -29.88 -52.52
N CYS A 861 3.01 -30.69 -52.85
CA CYS A 861 4.20 -30.31 -53.59
C CYS A 861 4.14 -30.87 -55.01
N LEU A 862 4.21 -29.99 -56.00
CA LEU A 862 4.29 -30.32 -57.42
C LEU A 862 5.72 -30.12 -57.91
N SER A 863 6.42 -31.21 -58.16
CA SER A 863 7.67 -31.22 -58.92
C SER A 863 7.37 -30.95 -60.39
N LEU A 864 8.05 -29.95 -60.98
CA LEU A 864 7.94 -29.66 -62.40
C LEU A 864 8.45 -30.84 -63.25
N GLN A 865 9.47 -31.56 -62.77
CA GLN A 865 9.93 -32.79 -63.42
C GLN A 865 8.87 -33.89 -63.40
N ASP A 866 8.14 -34.07 -62.31
CA ASP A 866 7.13 -35.14 -62.17
C ASP A 866 5.91 -34.87 -63.04
N LEU A 867 5.49 -33.59 -63.14
CA LEU A 867 4.48 -33.12 -64.08
C LEU A 867 4.91 -33.36 -65.54
N LEU A 868 6.17 -33.03 -65.87
CA LEU A 868 6.72 -33.27 -67.20
C LEU A 868 6.88 -34.76 -67.52
N ALA A 869 7.28 -35.60 -66.55
CA ALA A 869 7.39 -37.05 -66.67
C ALA A 869 6.01 -37.70 -66.88
N SER A 870 5.02 -37.35 -66.07
CA SER A 870 3.63 -37.80 -66.25
C SER A 870 3.07 -37.42 -67.63
N ARG A 871 3.46 -36.25 -68.15
CA ARG A 871 3.09 -35.81 -69.51
C ARG A 871 3.89 -36.54 -70.60
N ARG A 872 5.14 -36.91 -70.35
CA ARG A 872 5.96 -37.77 -71.24
C ARG A 872 5.35 -39.15 -71.36
N GLU A 873 4.93 -39.78 -70.26
CA GLU A 873 4.30 -41.12 -70.29
C GLU A 873 3.02 -41.12 -71.13
N ARG A 874 2.14 -40.11 -70.93
CA ARG A 874 0.94 -39.95 -71.78
C ARG A 874 1.29 -39.69 -73.24
N LYS A 875 2.22 -38.78 -73.53
CA LYS A 875 2.60 -38.48 -74.93
C LYS A 875 3.38 -39.58 -75.63
N ALA A 876 4.19 -40.36 -74.92
CA ALA A 876 4.91 -41.49 -75.48
C ALA A 876 3.97 -42.66 -75.84
N ALA A 877 2.82 -42.75 -75.18
CA ALA A 877 1.72 -43.64 -75.59
C ALA A 877 0.95 -43.14 -76.83
N GLU A 878 1.05 -41.84 -77.18
CA GLU A 878 0.28 -41.20 -78.25
C GLU A 878 1.10 -40.86 -79.50
N SER A 879 2.40 -40.56 -79.37
CA SER A 879 3.26 -40.10 -80.46
C SER A 879 4.75 -40.33 -80.14
N GLY A 880 5.53 -40.82 -81.12
CA GLY A 880 6.93 -41.20 -80.94
C GLY A 880 7.84 -40.08 -80.40
N THR A 881 8.85 -40.47 -79.63
CA THR A 881 9.75 -39.57 -78.91
C THR A 881 10.63 -38.70 -79.80
N ASP A 882 10.55 -37.38 -79.61
CA ASP A 882 11.40 -36.35 -80.23
C ASP A 882 12.65 -36.06 -79.35
N PRO A 883 13.89 -36.31 -79.83
CA PRO A 883 15.11 -36.11 -79.04
C PRO A 883 15.42 -34.65 -78.67
N GLU A 884 15.12 -33.66 -79.53
CA GLU A 884 15.43 -32.25 -79.22
C GLU A 884 14.62 -31.76 -78.03
N LYS A 885 13.34 -32.17 -77.97
CA LYS A 885 12.47 -31.89 -76.82
C LYS A 885 12.95 -32.57 -75.54
N GLN A 886 13.67 -33.70 -75.61
CA GLN A 886 14.28 -34.31 -74.43
C GLN A 886 15.46 -33.47 -73.90
N SER A 887 16.32 -32.97 -74.79
CA SER A 887 17.44 -32.10 -74.41
C SER A 887 16.98 -30.78 -73.79
N PHE A 888 15.97 -30.11 -74.38
CA PHE A 888 15.41 -28.87 -73.82
C PHE A 888 14.85 -29.09 -72.40
N LEU A 889 14.08 -30.16 -72.21
CA LEU A 889 13.48 -30.47 -70.90
C LEU A 889 14.52 -30.95 -69.86
N ALA A 890 15.70 -31.42 -70.27
CA ALA A 890 16.79 -31.76 -69.35
C ALA A 890 17.56 -30.51 -68.87
N GLY A 891 17.44 -29.38 -69.57
CA GLY A 891 18.01 -28.09 -69.16
C GLY A 891 17.11 -27.25 -68.24
N ILE A 892 15.88 -27.70 -67.96
CA ILE A 892 14.99 -27.02 -67.02
C ILE A 892 15.43 -27.38 -65.60
N PRO A 893 15.75 -26.39 -64.73
CA PRO A 893 16.16 -26.66 -63.35
C PRO A 893 15.02 -27.33 -62.56
N ASN A 894 15.39 -28.08 -61.52
CA ASN A 894 14.43 -28.79 -60.67
C ASN A 894 13.71 -27.77 -59.79
N ALA A 895 12.55 -27.33 -60.29
CA ALA A 895 11.61 -26.46 -59.60
C ALA A 895 10.52 -27.30 -58.92
N THR A 896 10.36 -27.14 -57.61
CA THR A 896 9.26 -27.70 -56.82
C THR A 896 8.38 -26.56 -56.31
N PHE A 897 7.08 -26.69 -56.51
CA PHE A 897 6.07 -25.74 -56.06
C PHE A 897 5.21 -26.41 -55.00
N CYS A 898 5.36 -26.01 -53.74
CA CYS A 898 4.51 -26.49 -52.65
C CYS A 898 3.49 -25.43 -52.25
N PHE A 899 2.26 -25.86 -51.95
CA PHE A 899 1.22 -25.05 -51.35
C PHE A 899 0.54 -25.84 -50.24
N GLY A 900 0.31 -25.21 -49.08
CA GLY A 900 -0.31 -25.86 -47.93
C GLY A 900 -1.08 -24.89 -47.05
N LEU A 901 -2.06 -25.42 -46.33
CA LEU A 901 -2.73 -24.74 -45.22
C LEU A 901 -2.03 -25.13 -43.93
N HIS A 902 -1.61 -24.14 -43.16
CA HIS A 902 -0.90 -24.27 -41.91
C HIS A 902 -1.65 -23.57 -40.77
N PHE A 903 -1.34 -23.97 -39.55
CA PHE A 903 -1.87 -23.45 -38.30
C PHE A 903 -0.77 -23.45 -37.23
N VAL A 904 -0.79 -22.50 -36.32
CA VAL A 904 0.11 -22.47 -35.16
C VAL A 904 -0.61 -23.05 -33.95
N LEU A 905 -0.14 -24.18 -33.43
CA LEU A 905 -0.62 -24.72 -32.15
C LEU A 905 -0.10 -23.89 -30.96
N LEU A 906 -0.69 -24.07 -29.79
CA LEU A 906 -0.10 -23.55 -28.55
C LEU A 906 1.28 -24.18 -28.33
N ARG A 907 2.29 -23.34 -28.12
CA ARG A 907 3.69 -23.76 -27.93
C ARG A 907 3.89 -24.32 -26.51
N GLU A 908 4.91 -25.16 -26.30
CA GLU A 908 5.14 -25.81 -24.98
C GLU A 908 5.34 -24.78 -23.86
N ASP A 909 6.11 -23.72 -24.13
CA ASP A 909 6.34 -22.60 -23.21
C ASP A 909 5.07 -21.78 -22.90
N GLN A 910 4.19 -21.58 -23.89
CA GLN A 910 2.88 -20.93 -23.71
C GLN A 910 1.91 -21.78 -22.87
N VAL A 911 1.87 -23.09 -23.10
CA VAL A 911 1.05 -24.01 -22.28
C VAL A 911 1.58 -24.05 -20.85
N VAL A 912 2.90 -24.12 -20.66
CA VAL A 912 3.52 -24.06 -19.34
C VAL A 912 3.23 -22.74 -18.66
N SER A 913 3.39 -21.59 -19.33
CA SER A 913 3.15 -20.27 -18.72
C SER A 913 1.71 -20.10 -18.23
N TYR A 914 0.73 -20.55 -19.03
CA TYR A 914 -0.70 -20.56 -18.67
C TYR A 914 -0.98 -21.46 -17.47
N LEU A 915 -0.43 -22.67 -17.44
CA LEU A 915 -0.68 -23.64 -16.36
C LEU A 915 -0.03 -23.25 -15.03
N VAL A 916 1.18 -22.71 -15.04
CA VAL A 916 1.96 -22.45 -13.81
C VAL A 916 1.78 -21.05 -13.25
N ARG A 917 0.90 -20.24 -13.85
CA ARG A 917 0.74 -18.80 -13.57
C ARG A 917 2.12 -18.13 -13.45
N ALA A 918 2.99 -18.41 -14.43
CA ALA A 918 4.27 -17.72 -14.51
C ALA A 918 3.99 -16.21 -14.58
N PRO A 919 4.84 -15.33 -14.01
CA PRO A 919 4.60 -13.90 -14.08
C PRO A 919 4.33 -13.50 -15.52
N GLY A 920 3.40 -12.58 -15.75
CA GLY A 920 3.05 -12.11 -17.08
C GLY A 920 4.30 -11.66 -17.87
N PHE A 921 4.18 -11.59 -19.19
CA PHE A 921 5.20 -11.02 -20.07
C PHE A 921 5.81 -9.73 -19.46
N PHE A 922 4.94 -8.83 -19.01
CA PHE A 922 5.27 -7.53 -18.41
C PHE A 922 5.90 -7.57 -17.01
N GLU A 923 5.65 -8.62 -16.22
CA GLU A 923 6.18 -8.76 -14.85
C GLU A 923 7.61 -9.29 -14.84
N ARG A 924 8.13 -9.68 -16.00
CA ARG A 924 9.51 -10.14 -16.19
C ARG A 924 10.36 -9.01 -16.73
N ARG A 925 11.57 -8.89 -16.21
CA ARG A 925 12.64 -8.12 -16.82
C ARG A 925 12.95 -8.65 -18.23
N LEU A 926 13.35 -7.80 -19.18
CA LEU A 926 13.82 -8.27 -20.48
C LEU A 926 14.98 -9.25 -20.31
N LEU A 927 15.02 -10.28 -21.14
CA LEU A 927 16.02 -11.35 -21.03
C LEU A 927 17.47 -10.82 -21.15
N ASP A 928 17.70 -9.83 -22.02
CA ASP A 928 19.02 -9.20 -22.16
C ASP A 928 19.41 -8.28 -20.99
N GLU A 929 18.45 -7.78 -20.22
CA GLU A 929 18.71 -7.07 -18.97
C GLU A 929 18.92 -8.04 -17.80
N LEU A 930 18.11 -9.10 -17.70
CA LEU A 930 18.28 -10.19 -16.75
C LEU A 930 19.71 -10.77 -16.86
N LEU A 931 20.18 -11.00 -18.08
CA LEU A 931 21.54 -11.46 -18.35
C LEU A 931 22.64 -10.38 -18.17
N ARG A 932 22.31 -9.22 -17.59
CA ARG A 932 23.25 -8.12 -17.27
C ARG A 932 23.26 -7.71 -15.80
N CYS A 933 22.14 -7.76 -15.07
CA CYS A 933 22.09 -7.40 -13.65
C CYS A 933 22.94 -8.32 -12.75
N ASN A 934 23.41 -7.79 -11.61
CA ASN A 934 24.00 -8.59 -10.53
C ASN A 934 22.88 -9.23 -9.66
N TRP A 935 23.23 -10.21 -8.84
CA TRP A 935 22.27 -10.98 -8.04
C TRP A 935 21.42 -10.07 -7.14
N ASN A 936 22.05 -9.08 -6.50
CA ASN A 936 21.38 -8.18 -5.56
C ASN A 936 20.42 -7.17 -6.21
N SER A 937 20.38 -7.05 -7.54
CA SER A 937 19.37 -6.26 -8.27
C SER A 937 18.27 -7.11 -8.91
N LEU A 938 18.28 -8.42 -8.65
CA LEU A 938 17.19 -9.34 -8.95
C LEU A 938 16.14 -9.29 -7.84
N SER A 939 14.88 -9.36 -8.21
CA SER A 939 13.79 -9.66 -7.28
C SER A 939 13.98 -11.03 -6.63
N GLY A 940 13.45 -11.23 -5.41
CA GLY A 940 13.48 -12.54 -4.74
C GLY A 940 12.84 -13.66 -5.57
N PHE A 941 11.87 -13.32 -6.43
CA PHE A 941 11.30 -14.24 -7.41
C PHE A 941 12.33 -14.69 -8.47
N GLU A 942 13.02 -13.75 -9.13
CA GLU A 942 14.06 -14.04 -10.13
C GLU A 942 15.20 -14.86 -9.51
N GLN A 943 15.65 -14.51 -8.31
CA GLN A 943 16.65 -15.27 -7.56
C GLN A 943 16.21 -16.73 -7.35
N ALA A 944 14.97 -16.95 -6.89
CA ALA A 944 14.44 -18.30 -6.68
C ALA A 944 14.36 -19.13 -7.97
N GLN A 945 14.00 -18.51 -9.11
CA GLN A 945 13.97 -19.24 -10.39
C GLN A 945 15.39 -19.50 -10.95
N LEU A 946 16.34 -18.58 -10.75
CA LEU A 946 17.73 -18.80 -11.13
C LEU A 946 18.38 -19.91 -10.30
N THR A 947 18.10 -19.98 -9.00
CA THR A 947 18.45 -21.11 -8.13
C THR A 947 17.86 -22.43 -8.64
N ALA A 948 16.59 -22.42 -9.10
CA ALA A 948 15.95 -23.61 -9.65
C ALA A 948 16.54 -24.12 -10.98
N VAL A 949 17.31 -23.29 -11.71
CA VAL A 949 18.15 -23.72 -12.86
C VAL A 949 19.64 -23.82 -12.51
N GLY A 950 19.97 -23.84 -11.21
CA GLY A 950 21.28 -24.16 -10.65
C GLY A 950 22.26 -22.99 -10.50
N TRP A 951 21.81 -21.73 -10.66
CA TRP A 951 22.67 -20.57 -10.36
C TRP A 951 22.74 -20.29 -8.85
N GLU A 952 23.86 -19.75 -8.42
CA GLU A 952 24.08 -19.21 -7.08
C GLU A 952 24.58 -17.77 -7.24
N MET A 953 24.46 -16.93 -6.20
CA MET A 953 24.92 -15.52 -6.24
C MET A 953 26.35 -15.38 -6.80
N ALA A 954 27.29 -16.18 -6.29
CA ALA A 954 28.70 -16.10 -6.70
C ALA A 954 28.95 -16.56 -8.15
N THR A 955 28.20 -17.54 -8.66
CA THR A 955 28.33 -18.01 -10.05
C THR A 955 27.60 -17.08 -11.01
N TRP A 956 26.47 -16.52 -10.60
CA TRP A 956 25.67 -15.56 -11.37
C TRP A 956 26.35 -14.21 -11.58
N ASP A 957 27.07 -13.70 -10.58
CA ASP A 957 27.79 -12.42 -10.72
C ASP A 957 29.08 -12.58 -11.51
N ARG A 958 29.76 -13.73 -11.39
CA ARG A 958 31.01 -14.01 -12.11
C ARG A 958 30.80 -14.40 -13.58
N ARG A 959 29.80 -15.24 -13.87
CA ARG A 959 29.46 -15.76 -15.22
C ARG A 959 30.65 -16.31 -16.01
N ALA A 960 31.63 -16.94 -15.36
CA ALA A 960 32.72 -17.59 -16.10
C ALA A 960 32.18 -18.83 -16.82
N PRO A 961 32.66 -19.20 -18.03
CA PRO A 961 32.10 -20.33 -18.81
C PRO A 961 32.07 -21.68 -18.07
N GLU A 962 33.01 -21.89 -17.15
CA GLU A 962 33.08 -23.02 -16.24
C GLU A 962 31.90 -23.07 -15.25
N ASP A 963 31.41 -21.91 -14.79
CA ASP A 963 30.38 -21.76 -13.75
C ASP A 963 28.95 -22.03 -14.23
N PHE A 964 28.72 -22.00 -15.54
CA PHE A 964 27.39 -22.17 -16.12
C PHE A 964 26.78 -23.48 -15.62
N PRO A 965 25.68 -23.47 -14.87
CA PRO A 965 25.19 -24.67 -14.22
C PRO A 965 24.64 -25.65 -15.25
N ALA A 966 24.62 -26.94 -14.89
CA ALA A 966 24.27 -28.03 -15.82
C ALA A 966 22.98 -27.79 -16.63
N PRO A 967 21.88 -27.20 -16.09
CA PRO A 967 20.66 -26.94 -16.85
C PRO A 967 20.86 -25.99 -18.03
N THR A 968 21.67 -24.93 -17.88
CA THR A 968 21.98 -23.96 -18.96
C THR A 968 22.75 -24.58 -20.13
N LYS A 969 23.34 -25.76 -19.92
CA LYS A 969 24.06 -26.57 -20.92
C LYS A 969 23.16 -27.65 -21.58
N LYS A 970 21.91 -27.82 -21.12
CA LYS A 970 20.91 -28.73 -21.72
C LYS A 970 20.10 -28.01 -22.81
N ASP A 971 19.69 -28.74 -23.85
CA ASP A 971 18.58 -28.32 -24.71
C ASP A 971 17.31 -28.14 -23.88
N TYR A 972 16.45 -27.16 -24.21
CA TYR A 972 15.22 -26.89 -23.45
C TYR A 972 14.33 -28.14 -23.30
N SER A 973 14.23 -28.98 -24.34
CA SER A 973 13.45 -30.23 -24.30
C SER A 973 13.98 -31.28 -23.33
N ARG A 974 15.24 -31.15 -22.87
CA ARG A 974 15.91 -32.02 -21.90
C ARG A 974 15.96 -31.44 -20.49
N LEU A 975 15.43 -30.23 -20.28
CA LEU A 975 15.21 -29.68 -18.95
C LEU A 975 14.18 -30.51 -18.19
N GLU A 976 14.37 -30.65 -16.88
CA GLU A 976 13.38 -31.24 -15.97
C GLU A 976 12.15 -30.34 -15.83
N ALA A 977 11.04 -30.86 -15.32
CA ALA A 977 9.80 -30.09 -15.22
C ALA A 977 9.97 -28.78 -14.41
N ALA A 978 10.68 -28.84 -13.27
CA ALA A 978 10.98 -27.65 -12.47
C ALA A 978 11.91 -26.66 -13.22
N GLU A 979 12.95 -27.17 -13.90
CA GLU A 979 13.87 -26.36 -14.71
C GLU A 979 13.15 -25.65 -15.87
N LYS A 980 12.21 -26.32 -16.56
CA LYS A 980 11.36 -25.73 -17.61
C LYS A 980 10.47 -24.62 -17.05
N ILE A 981 9.83 -24.87 -15.90
CA ILE A 981 8.96 -23.89 -15.25
C ILE A 981 9.76 -22.64 -14.85
N ALA A 982 10.96 -22.83 -14.30
CA ALA A 982 11.86 -21.75 -13.94
C ALA A 982 12.37 -20.98 -15.17
N ALA A 983 12.77 -21.69 -16.24
CA ALA A 983 13.17 -21.07 -17.51
C ALA A 983 12.05 -20.21 -18.10
N VAL A 984 10.82 -20.72 -18.18
CA VAL A 984 9.65 -19.95 -18.63
C VAL A 984 9.40 -18.76 -17.71
N LYS A 985 9.45 -18.93 -16.39
CA LYS A 985 9.27 -17.85 -15.41
C LYS A 985 10.33 -16.74 -15.50
N LEU A 986 11.54 -17.06 -15.96
CA LEU A 986 12.63 -16.12 -16.24
C LEU A 986 12.57 -15.46 -17.63
N GLY A 987 11.53 -15.76 -18.43
CA GLY A 987 11.34 -15.15 -19.75
C GLY A 987 11.97 -15.91 -20.92
N PHE A 988 12.61 -17.07 -20.68
CA PHE A 988 13.11 -17.90 -21.77
C PHE A 988 11.98 -18.64 -22.48
N THR A 989 12.14 -18.80 -23.79
CA THR A 989 11.32 -19.66 -24.65
C THR A 989 12.06 -20.97 -24.96
N GLN A 990 11.35 -21.94 -25.54
CA GLN A 990 11.98 -23.15 -26.07
C GLN A 990 13.00 -22.86 -27.19
N LEU A 991 12.80 -21.76 -27.94
CA LEU A 991 13.58 -21.40 -29.12
C LEU A 991 14.91 -20.72 -28.77
N ASP A 992 14.92 -19.87 -27.74
CA ASP A 992 16.07 -19.01 -27.44
C ASP A 992 16.92 -19.47 -26.24
N TRP A 993 16.41 -20.36 -25.36
CA TRP A 993 17.16 -20.93 -24.22
C TRP A 993 18.61 -21.27 -24.53
N ALA A 994 18.84 -22.19 -25.47
CA ALA A 994 20.19 -22.63 -25.81
C ALA A 994 20.99 -21.54 -26.55
N ALA A 995 20.35 -20.76 -27.41
CA ALA A 995 21.01 -19.70 -28.18
C ALA A 995 21.54 -18.58 -27.27
N ARG A 996 20.74 -18.14 -26.29
CA ARG A 996 21.09 -17.09 -25.33
C ARG A 996 22.22 -17.53 -24.41
N TRP A 997 22.16 -18.73 -23.83
CA TRP A 997 23.26 -19.24 -23.01
C TRP A 997 24.55 -19.47 -23.80
N ASN A 998 24.47 -19.96 -25.04
CA ASN A 998 25.64 -20.07 -25.92
C ASN A 998 26.26 -18.70 -26.26
N GLY A 999 25.42 -17.68 -26.51
CA GLY A 999 25.87 -16.29 -26.71
C GLY A 999 26.59 -15.73 -25.49
N GLN A 1000 26.05 -15.95 -24.28
CA GLN A 1000 26.69 -15.52 -23.02
C GLN A 1000 28.02 -16.27 -22.78
N MET A 1001 28.09 -17.58 -23.03
CA MET A 1001 29.35 -18.33 -22.96
C MET A 1001 30.40 -17.81 -23.96
N ALA A 1002 30.00 -17.40 -25.16
CA ALA A 1002 30.90 -16.80 -26.15
C ALA A 1002 31.42 -15.42 -25.72
N LEU A 1003 30.54 -14.57 -25.16
CA LEU A 1003 30.91 -13.27 -24.57
C LEU A 1003 31.84 -13.41 -23.36
N ALA A 1004 31.58 -14.36 -22.46
CA ALA A 1004 32.44 -14.61 -21.31
C ALA A 1004 33.85 -15.08 -21.74
N ARG A 1005 33.94 -15.97 -22.75
CA ARG A 1005 35.23 -16.39 -23.35
C ARG A 1005 35.98 -15.24 -24.01
N SER A 1006 35.28 -14.33 -24.70
CA SER A 1006 35.94 -13.19 -25.34
C SER A 1006 36.52 -12.20 -24.30
N ARG A 1007 35.80 -11.92 -23.21
CA ARG A 1007 36.32 -11.13 -22.08
C ARG A 1007 37.57 -11.75 -21.45
N ALA A 1008 37.51 -13.04 -21.10
CA ALA A 1008 38.65 -13.76 -20.52
C ALA A 1008 39.90 -13.74 -21.43
N THR A 1009 39.71 -13.73 -22.75
CA THR A 1009 40.81 -13.65 -23.73
C THR A 1009 41.42 -12.24 -23.81
N VAL A 1010 40.63 -11.18 -23.56
CA VAL A 1010 41.10 -9.79 -23.54
C VAL A 1010 41.84 -9.48 -22.24
N ASP A 1011 41.30 -9.91 -21.09
CA ASP A 1011 41.90 -9.62 -19.79
C ASP A 1011 43.15 -10.48 -19.52
N GLY A 1012 43.20 -11.72 -20.02
CA GLY A 1012 44.42 -12.56 -19.99
C GLY A 1012 45.53 -12.13 -20.96
N GLY A 1013 45.32 -11.06 -21.73
CA GLY A 1013 46.31 -10.45 -22.63
C GLY A 1013 46.87 -9.11 -22.14
N ARG A 1014 46.54 -8.70 -20.91
CA ARG A 1014 47.11 -7.56 -20.19
C ARG A 1014 47.99 -8.01 -19.03
#